data_AF-A0A430L8W9-F1
#
_entry.id   AF-A0A430L8W9-F1
#
_cell.length_a   1.000
_cell.length_b   1.000
_cell.length_c   1.000
_cell.angle_alpha   90.00
_cell.angle_beta   90.00
_cell.angle_gamma   90.00
#
_symmetry.space_group_name_H-M   'P 1'
#
loop_
_entity.id
_entity.type
_entity.pdbx_description
1 polymer ?
#
loop_
_entity_poly.entity_id
_entity_poly.type
_entity_poly.pdbx_seq_one_letter_code
_entity_poly.pdbx_strand_id
1 'polypeptide(L)'
;MADRGDRGGRGGRGRGGRGRGDGGGRGDGGFRGGRGDGGFRGGRGRGDGGRGGGDSGGFRGGGRGEYRGRGDSRGRGDYRGGRGGYDRGRGGGRGGRGAPRGFGDQPPVFTMGGVVPQPDPATTKLENETVQQQSSSTQQLVAKMGKLELGGKKSQEEDKFPARPAFGTRGNPVTLWANYYGIKTKFPFLYKYTITVKEIVAEEEEGAAAKSKGKGKGKQPKQPKQPKPREVKGRKLHLVICEVLKELTKNDKSLVIATEFKSQLVSLKKLALENDNTLRVSVATAEGADRMDVYEVEIHGPNEIRMNDLFEYLNSSTGGTSTKRLGAPGDDQDPAIALDFPKFPDVVDCLNVIFGYGPRSNIDDISAVGRSRFFSFKNGGITTDLGRSLIAARGFFQSVRLGTGRLLLNANVTHGIFKVAGKCDEIFRNFNVYAASRSDARAKRNVSTISKFLPKTRVWVTMTVSDGKTVRRSKAIFGIVKASHARSFSGPNAPRIDGDWEYPGPKNVSFYLENRYVTVFDYYRSKYNFQPQNYPLLNLGTASKPTFVPAEFVEIQPGQAVKAKLNSRESTEMVNFACRSPYANAFSITGEGRETLGLDGEVLEKFGIAVDKTLLTVQGRVLPAPAVAYLDSKRKETEIRPFGASWNMKNIKVYKSGKPIQRWTFVNLAPFADHNVVPISKAEEFAAFMNTMDIKIANKPIPAPTLVISAAGFERGSANEFFKWAKGQNIEFILVALGSTDTAMYSAVKLLGDVTWGIHTSCVQGTKLKDANPGYYANVALKWNLKAGGVNHKLRHEFGIIKEGKTMVVGYDVTHPTNLPTGASDDIPSLVGLVATIDRDMGQWPAISWEQSSKQEMLDEVLTEAFKSRLQLWKKHNKNQLPENIVIFRDGVSEGQFAQVLQKELPRMRIACNSMYPKNQQPKLTIVVSVKRHQTRFYPTSEQNLPKERNIQNGTVVDRGVTQARYWDFFLTAHTSIKGTARPAHYTVLLDEIFRAKHKGEAANELEKFTHELCYLYGRATKAVSICPPAYYADIVCTRARAYRPELADVSDTDSVVTGGAGSSVGGNKQVHEALKDTMYYI
;
A
#
# COMPACT_ATOMS: atom_id res chain seq x y z
N MET A 1 29.08 -31.26 -32.45
CA MET A 1 28.62 -32.65 -32.70
C MET A 1 27.11 -32.68 -32.45
N ALA A 2 26.36 -33.19 -33.44
CA ALA A 2 24.89 -33.32 -33.54
C ALA A 2 24.13 -31.96 -33.57
N ASP A 3 23.79 -31.33 -34.69
CA ASP A 3 23.26 -31.73 -36.01
C ASP A 3 21.75 -32.03 -36.08
N ARG A 4 21.14 -31.53 -37.17
CA ARG A 4 19.74 -31.59 -37.66
C ARG A 4 18.78 -30.51 -37.13
N GLY A 5 18.01 -29.82 -37.95
CA GLY A 5 17.77 -30.02 -39.38
C GLY A 5 16.84 -28.96 -39.98
N ASP A 6 17.05 -28.82 -41.27
CA ASP A 6 16.63 -27.84 -42.27
C ASP A 6 15.14 -27.90 -42.67
N ARG A 7 14.69 -26.84 -43.36
CA ARG A 7 13.54 -26.66 -44.30
C ARG A 7 13.02 -25.22 -44.13
N GLY A 8 13.21 -24.27 -45.05
CA GLY A 8 13.30 -24.34 -46.51
C GLY A 8 12.03 -23.73 -47.10
N GLY A 9 12.13 -22.69 -47.94
CA GLY A 9 10.94 -22.20 -48.67
C GLY A 9 10.96 -20.79 -49.25
N ARG A 10 11.84 -20.57 -50.24
CA ARG A 10 11.75 -19.64 -51.40
C ARG A 10 10.55 -18.68 -51.51
N GLY A 11 10.89 -17.40 -51.74
CA GLY A 11 10.81 -16.86 -53.10
C GLY A 11 9.80 -15.74 -53.37
N GLY A 12 10.31 -14.61 -53.91
CA GLY A 12 9.70 -13.98 -55.09
C GLY A 12 9.40 -12.48 -55.04
N ARG A 13 10.24 -11.71 -55.77
CA ARG A 13 9.92 -10.55 -56.64
C ARG A 13 9.25 -9.33 -55.97
N GLY A 14 9.74 -8.10 -56.09
CA GLY A 14 10.45 -7.44 -57.19
C GLY A 14 9.62 -6.27 -57.73
N ARG A 15 10.30 -5.17 -58.10
CA ARG A 15 9.83 -3.84 -58.61
C ARG A 15 9.53 -2.83 -57.50
N GLY A 16 10.14 -1.64 -57.44
CA GLY A 16 10.83 -0.84 -58.45
C GLY A 16 10.01 0.42 -58.75
N GLY A 17 10.61 1.61 -58.62
CA GLY A 17 9.96 2.85 -59.08
C GLY A 17 10.52 4.12 -58.46
N ARG A 18 11.17 4.92 -59.31
CA ARG A 18 11.93 6.16 -59.06
C ARG A 18 11.05 7.42 -59.05
N GLY A 19 11.63 8.52 -58.55
CA GLY A 19 11.42 9.90 -59.07
C GLY A 19 10.93 10.87 -57.99
N ARG A 20 11.70 11.86 -57.49
CA ARG A 20 12.38 13.05 -58.06
C ARG A 20 11.56 14.34 -57.94
N GLY A 21 12.24 15.37 -57.41
CA GLY A 21 12.02 16.81 -57.63
C GLY A 21 11.10 17.51 -56.61
N ASP A 22 11.24 18.78 -56.25
CA ASP A 22 12.30 19.81 -56.21
C ASP A 22 11.56 21.15 -56.01
N GLY A 23 12.17 22.11 -55.31
CA GLY A 23 11.81 23.55 -55.35
C GLY A 23 10.61 24.00 -54.49
N GLY A 24 10.59 25.14 -53.81
CA GLY A 24 11.47 26.31 -53.79
C GLY A 24 10.64 27.60 -53.55
N GLY A 25 11.21 28.59 -52.84
CA GLY A 25 10.79 30.01 -52.80
C GLY A 25 9.79 30.40 -51.68
N ARG A 26 10.05 31.31 -50.73
CA ARG A 26 10.53 32.72 -50.67
C ARG A 26 9.40 33.79 -50.70
N GLY A 27 9.48 34.70 -49.72
CA GLY A 27 9.05 36.11 -49.76
C GLY A 27 7.74 36.43 -49.02
N ASP A 28 7.47 37.64 -48.51
CA ASP A 28 8.25 38.82 -48.07
C ASP A 28 7.24 39.86 -47.51
N GLY A 29 7.69 40.81 -46.67
CA GLY A 29 7.03 42.11 -46.34
C GLY A 29 5.79 42.10 -45.42
N GLY A 30 5.47 43.09 -44.57
CA GLY A 30 6.07 44.40 -44.25
C GLY A 30 5.03 45.34 -43.58
N PHE A 31 5.51 46.20 -42.66
CA PHE A 31 5.05 47.58 -42.35
C PHE A 31 3.84 47.98 -41.44
N ARG A 32 4.21 48.73 -40.37
CA ARG A 32 3.80 50.10 -39.91
C ARG A 32 2.54 50.41 -39.05
N GLY A 33 2.83 51.20 -37.99
CA GLY A 33 2.02 52.35 -37.46
C GLY A 33 1.15 52.03 -36.24
N GLY A 34 1.00 52.84 -35.17
CA GLY A 34 1.48 54.18 -34.83
C GLY A 34 0.77 54.67 -33.53
N ARG A 35 1.54 55.42 -32.71
CA ARG A 35 1.25 56.46 -31.68
C ARG A 35 -0.15 56.75 -31.07
N GLY A 36 -0.11 57.24 -29.83
CA GLY A 36 -1.05 58.21 -29.19
C GLY A 36 -1.62 57.70 -27.85
N ASP A 37 -1.20 58.07 -26.64
CA ASP A 37 -0.90 59.35 -25.95
C ASP A 37 -2.09 59.90 -25.12
N GLY A 38 -1.78 60.40 -23.91
CA GLY A 38 -2.64 61.14 -22.96
C GLY A 38 -3.57 60.31 -22.05
N GLY A 39 -3.66 60.47 -20.73
CA GLY A 39 -3.15 61.49 -19.80
C GLY A 39 -4.21 61.82 -18.73
N PHE A 40 -3.75 62.07 -17.49
CA PHE A 40 -4.43 62.83 -16.40
C PHE A 40 -5.63 62.16 -15.67
N ARG A 41 -5.89 62.37 -14.37
CA ARG A 41 -5.21 62.83 -13.14
C ARG A 41 -6.29 62.77 -12.05
N GLY A 42 -5.89 62.48 -10.81
CA GLY A 42 -6.59 62.93 -9.59
C GLY A 42 -7.76 62.04 -9.15
N GLY A 43 -8.06 61.87 -7.87
CA GLY A 43 -7.59 62.54 -6.66
C GLY A 43 -8.22 61.88 -5.44
N ARG A 44 -7.63 62.18 -4.28
CA ARG A 44 -7.78 61.59 -2.94
C ARG A 44 -9.16 61.79 -2.28
N GLY A 45 -9.40 60.97 -1.25
CA GLY A 45 -10.20 61.28 -0.04
C GLY A 45 -10.99 60.06 0.44
N ARG A 46 -10.56 59.26 1.45
CA ARG A 46 -10.56 59.42 2.93
C ARG A 46 -11.95 59.63 3.58
N GLY A 47 -12.18 58.86 4.66
CA GLY A 47 -13.27 59.01 5.66
C GLY A 47 -14.21 57.80 5.66
N ASP A 48 -14.11 56.76 6.50
CA ASP A 48 -13.99 56.62 7.97
C ASP A 48 -15.34 56.61 8.71
N GLY A 49 -15.45 55.69 9.69
CA GLY A 49 -16.56 55.52 10.65
C GLY A 49 -17.80 54.77 10.14
N GLY A 50 -18.44 53.83 10.86
CA GLY A 50 -18.29 53.37 12.24
C GLY A 50 -19.65 52.99 12.84
N ARG A 51 -19.76 51.74 13.30
CA ARG A 51 -20.56 51.21 14.45
C ARG A 51 -22.10 51.21 14.47
N GLY A 52 -22.60 50.15 15.12
CA GLY A 52 -23.91 50.02 15.79
C GLY A 52 -24.87 49.10 15.04
N GLY A 53 -25.38 47.96 15.54
CA GLY A 53 -25.65 47.53 16.92
C GLY A 53 -27.17 47.44 17.11
N GLY A 54 -27.70 46.30 17.57
CA GLY A 54 -29.08 46.23 18.09
C GLY A 54 -29.86 44.94 17.83
N ASP A 55 -29.99 44.13 18.89
CA ASP A 55 -30.89 43.00 19.11
C ASP A 55 -32.40 43.35 19.09
N SER A 56 -33.27 42.37 18.79
CA SER A 56 -34.33 41.89 19.71
C SER A 56 -35.42 41.02 19.06
N GLY A 57 -35.79 39.95 19.79
CA GLY A 57 -37.16 39.40 19.99
C GLY A 57 -37.84 38.70 18.80
N GLY A 58 -38.53 37.56 18.90
CA GLY A 58 -39.15 36.85 20.02
C GLY A 58 -40.64 36.60 19.74
N PHE A 59 -41.16 35.42 20.13
CA PHE A 59 -42.57 34.92 20.12
C PHE A 59 -43.14 34.29 18.83
N ARG A 60 -44.09 33.33 18.82
CA ARG A 60 -44.49 32.14 19.63
C ARG A 60 -45.76 31.56 18.94
N GLY A 61 -45.98 30.23 19.00
CA GLY A 61 -47.26 29.54 18.71
C GLY A 61 -47.37 28.95 17.30
N GLY A 62 -47.84 27.73 17.03
CA GLY A 62 -48.55 26.70 17.80
C GLY A 62 -49.76 26.21 17.00
N GLY A 63 -49.79 24.96 16.52
CA GLY A 63 -50.97 24.36 15.88
C GLY A 63 -50.71 23.04 15.15
N ARG A 64 -51.38 21.96 15.60
CA ARG A 64 -51.35 20.58 15.07
C ARG A 64 -52.22 20.43 13.80
N GLY A 65 -51.85 19.48 12.93
CA GLY A 65 -52.71 18.89 11.91
C GLY A 65 -51.99 17.77 11.15
N GLU A 66 -52.44 16.53 11.32
CA GLU A 66 -51.99 15.32 10.62
C GLU A 66 -52.33 15.37 9.11
N TYR A 67 -51.48 14.81 8.23
CA TYR A 67 -51.85 13.82 7.20
C TYR A 67 -50.60 13.33 6.44
N ARG A 68 -50.67 12.06 6.04
CA ARG A 68 -49.65 11.16 5.47
C ARG A 68 -49.05 11.61 4.11
N GLY A 69 -47.79 11.21 3.84
CA GLY A 69 -47.39 10.81 2.48
C GLY A 69 -45.94 11.06 2.06
N ARG A 70 -45.22 9.96 1.77
CA ARG A 70 -43.98 9.84 0.96
C ARG A 70 -42.68 10.48 1.47
N GLY A 71 -41.89 9.67 2.18
CA GLY A 71 -40.46 9.88 2.36
C GLY A 71 -39.67 9.46 1.11
N ASP A 72 -39.30 10.43 0.28
CA ASP A 72 -38.30 10.26 -0.77
C ASP A 72 -36.90 10.22 -0.17
N SER A 73 -36.36 9.01 -0.11
CA SER A 73 -34.98 8.72 0.28
C SER A 73 -34.01 9.27 -0.77
N ARG A 74 -33.50 10.49 -0.53
CA ARG A 74 -32.38 11.05 -1.31
C ARG A 74 -31.07 10.34 -0.96
N GLY A 75 -30.77 9.32 -1.75
CA GLY A 75 -29.49 8.61 -1.76
C GLY A 75 -28.31 9.54 -2.04
N ARG A 76 -27.42 9.66 -1.06
CA ARG A 76 -26.07 10.17 -1.24
C ARG A 76 -25.13 8.97 -1.30
N GLY A 77 -24.45 8.79 -2.42
CA GLY A 77 -23.34 7.85 -2.53
C GLY A 77 -22.49 8.10 -3.78
N ASP A 78 -21.25 7.61 -3.91
CA ASP A 78 -20.27 7.22 -2.88
C ASP A 78 -18.90 6.85 -3.53
N TYR A 79 -17.87 7.68 -3.27
CA TYR A 79 -16.40 7.48 -3.14
C TYR A 79 -15.42 7.03 -4.23
N ARG A 80 -14.24 7.63 -4.00
CA ARG A 80 -12.95 7.73 -4.69
C ARG A 80 -11.97 6.61 -4.31
N GLY A 81 -11.11 6.25 -5.26
CA GLY A 81 -10.03 5.27 -5.17
C GLY A 81 -9.06 5.38 -3.97
N GLY A 82 -8.59 4.20 -3.56
CA GLY A 82 -7.57 3.97 -2.51
C GLY A 82 -6.20 4.49 -2.93
N ARG A 83 -5.47 5.20 -2.06
CA ARG A 83 -4.67 4.74 -0.90
C ARG A 83 -3.24 4.29 -1.25
N GLY A 84 -2.54 5.05 -2.10
CA GLY A 84 -1.27 5.65 -1.64
C GLY A 84 -1.61 6.73 -0.61
N GLY A 85 -0.78 6.95 0.42
CA GLY A 85 -1.05 7.98 1.44
C GLY A 85 -1.17 9.37 0.81
N TYR A 86 -2.37 9.72 0.34
CA TYR A 86 -2.67 10.98 -0.30
C TYR A 86 -2.70 12.04 0.78
N ASP A 87 -1.58 12.72 0.89
CA ASP A 87 -1.58 14.07 1.40
C ASP A 87 -2.32 14.91 0.34
N ARG A 88 -3.65 14.96 0.39
CA ARG A 88 -4.42 15.89 -0.46
C ARG A 88 -4.11 17.31 0.01
N GLY A 89 -3.76 18.18 -0.93
CA GLY A 89 -3.79 19.62 -0.69
C GLY A 89 -5.21 20.06 -0.36
N ARG A 90 -5.57 20.07 0.94
CA ARG A 90 -6.67 20.90 1.45
C ARG A 90 -6.13 22.31 1.65
N GLY A 91 -5.89 23.00 0.55
CA GLY A 91 -5.99 24.46 0.52
C GLY A 91 -7.46 24.80 0.30
N GLY A 92 -8.14 25.28 1.33
CA GLY A 92 -9.53 25.69 1.27
C GLY A 92 -10.07 26.01 2.66
N GLY A 93 -10.37 27.28 2.87
CA GLY A 93 -10.75 27.88 4.15
C GLY A 93 -11.98 27.29 4.82
N ARG A 94 -12.15 27.73 6.07
CA ARG A 94 -13.23 27.43 7.01
C ARG A 94 -14.63 27.40 6.36
N GLY A 95 -15.39 26.35 6.66
CA GLY A 95 -16.83 26.21 6.37
C GLY A 95 -17.30 24.76 6.54
N GLY A 96 -18.26 24.49 7.44
CA GLY A 96 -18.68 23.16 7.94
C GLY A 96 -19.14 22.15 6.87
N ARG A 97 -19.25 20.84 7.15
CA ARG A 97 -19.87 20.18 8.32
C ARG A 97 -19.14 18.85 8.64
N GLY A 98 -18.95 18.57 9.93
CA GLY A 98 -18.54 17.25 10.46
C GLY A 98 -17.04 16.92 10.40
N ALA A 99 -16.17 17.74 11.00
CA ALA A 99 -14.81 17.31 11.33
C ALA A 99 -14.84 16.68 12.74
N PRO A 100 -14.16 15.55 12.99
CA PRO A 100 -13.90 15.10 14.36
C PRO A 100 -13.26 16.27 15.13
N ARG A 101 -13.74 16.53 16.34
CA ARG A 101 -13.24 17.61 17.22
C ARG A 101 -11.71 17.56 17.23
N GLY A 102 -11.06 18.73 17.17
CA GLY A 102 -9.60 18.80 17.29
C GLY A 102 -9.13 18.07 18.55
N PHE A 103 -7.87 17.64 18.58
CA PHE A 103 -7.27 16.95 19.73
C PHE A 103 -7.11 17.85 20.98
N GLY A 104 -7.99 18.84 21.17
CA GLY A 104 -7.88 19.94 22.13
C GLY A 104 -7.75 19.47 23.58
N ASP A 105 -8.41 18.37 23.93
CA ASP A 105 -8.46 17.85 25.30
C ASP A 105 -7.24 16.95 25.65
N GLN A 106 -6.34 16.69 24.70
CA GLN A 106 -5.15 15.87 24.93
C GLN A 106 -3.94 16.75 25.24
N PRO A 107 -2.98 16.26 26.05
CA PRO A 107 -1.67 16.89 26.17
C PRO A 107 -1.01 17.07 24.79
N PRO A 108 -0.30 18.18 24.57
CA PRO A 108 0.30 18.49 23.28
C PRO A 108 1.49 17.60 22.94
N VAL A 109 2.22 17.10 23.93
CA VAL A 109 3.37 16.21 23.79
C VAL A 109 3.25 14.98 24.68
N PHE A 110 3.89 13.90 24.26
CA PHE A 110 3.96 12.66 25.04
C PHE A 110 5.16 12.71 25.98
N THR A 111 4.92 12.46 27.27
CA THR A 111 5.94 12.28 28.30
C THR A 111 5.62 11.02 29.10
N MET A 112 6.67 10.33 29.56
CA MET A 112 6.54 9.14 30.39
C MET A 112 7.24 9.44 31.72
N GLY A 113 6.48 9.55 32.81
CA GLY A 113 7.01 9.95 34.12
C GLY A 113 7.47 11.41 34.20
N GLY A 114 6.99 12.29 33.31
CA GLY A 114 7.31 13.73 33.31
C GLY A 114 8.71 14.10 32.82
N VAL A 115 9.59 13.11 32.56
CA VAL A 115 10.97 13.33 32.13
C VAL A 115 11.19 12.76 30.72
N VAL A 116 11.91 13.51 29.88
CA VAL A 116 12.36 13.03 28.57
C VAL A 116 13.85 12.69 28.69
N PRO A 117 14.24 11.40 28.60
CA PRO A 117 15.63 10.99 28.69
C PRO A 117 16.39 11.50 27.46
N GLN A 118 17.64 11.92 27.65
CA GLN A 118 18.50 12.27 26.53
C GLN A 118 18.86 11.02 25.71
N PRO A 119 19.09 11.15 24.39
CA PRO A 119 19.60 10.06 23.58
C PRO A 119 20.89 9.49 24.18
N ASP A 120 21.03 8.16 24.17
CA ASP A 120 22.16 7.46 24.80
C ASP A 120 23.52 7.92 24.24
N PRO A 121 24.36 8.58 25.07
CA PRO A 121 25.67 9.08 24.65
C PRO A 121 26.65 7.97 24.22
N ALA A 122 26.56 6.78 24.81
CA ALA A 122 27.43 5.66 24.47
C ALA A 122 27.18 5.19 23.05
N THR A 123 25.90 5.08 22.66
CA THR A 123 25.55 4.77 21.28
C THR A 123 26.02 5.86 20.32
N THR A 124 25.81 7.15 20.65
CA THR A 124 26.27 8.25 19.78
C THR A 124 27.79 8.24 19.59
N LYS A 125 28.55 7.92 20.65
CA LYS A 125 30.00 7.74 20.57
C LYS A 125 30.38 6.61 19.61
N LEU A 126 29.76 5.43 19.76
CA LEU A 126 30.01 4.28 18.89
C LEU A 126 29.63 4.55 17.43
N GLU A 127 28.51 5.22 17.19
CA GLU A 127 28.10 5.68 15.86
C GLU A 127 29.18 6.55 15.21
N ASN A 128 29.72 7.53 15.95
CA ASN A 128 30.76 8.43 15.46
C ASN A 128 32.06 7.69 15.16
N GLU A 129 32.50 6.82 16.07
CA GLU A 129 33.70 5.99 15.90
C GLU A 129 33.60 5.07 14.68
N THR A 130 32.44 4.44 14.48
CA THR A 130 32.17 3.58 13.32
C THR A 130 32.34 4.34 12.00
N VAL A 131 31.73 5.51 11.87
CA VAL A 131 31.80 6.32 10.65
C VAL A 131 33.21 6.88 10.41
N GLN A 132 33.91 7.29 11.48
CA GLN A 132 35.27 7.78 11.39
C GLN A 132 36.24 6.69 10.88
N GLN A 133 36.13 5.47 11.42
CA GLN A 133 36.95 4.34 10.99
C GLN A 133 36.65 3.95 9.54
N GLN A 134 35.37 3.86 9.16
CA GLN A 134 34.97 3.60 7.77
C GLN A 134 35.56 4.65 6.82
N SER A 135 35.45 5.93 7.17
CA SER A 135 36.00 7.03 6.35
C SER A 135 37.51 6.92 6.15
N SER A 136 38.27 6.58 7.20
CA SER A 136 39.73 6.38 7.10
C SER A 136 40.10 5.20 6.19
N SER A 137 39.37 4.09 6.27
CA SER A 137 39.58 2.92 5.41
C SER A 137 39.25 3.20 3.94
N THR A 138 38.16 3.94 3.68
CA THR A 138 37.76 4.34 2.32
C THR A 138 38.76 5.33 1.73
N GLN A 139 39.28 6.29 2.51
CA GLN A 139 40.32 7.22 2.02
C GLN A 139 41.62 6.52 1.64
N GLN A 140 42.05 5.49 2.39
CA GLN A 140 43.22 4.68 2.05
C GLN A 140 43.00 3.84 0.78
N LEU A 141 41.79 3.32 0.57
CA LEU A 141 41.41 2.61 -0.66
C LEU A 141 41.33 3.55 -1.87
N VAL A 142 40.70 4.72 -1.73
CA VAL A 142 40.63 5.75 -2.78
C VAL A 142 42.03 6.25 -3.17
N ALA A 143 42.93 6.42 -2.20
CA ALA A 143 44.33 6.76 -2.47
C ALA A 143 45.09 5.66 -3.24
N LYS A 144 44.73 4.38 -3.04
CA LYS A 144 45.27 3.26 -3.82
C LYS A 144 44.63 3.15 -5.22
N MET A 145 43.34 3.46 -5.35
CA MET A 145 42.61 3.45 -6.62
C MET A 145 43.00 4.61 -7.55
N GLY A 146 43.32 5.79 -7.00
CA GLY A 146 43.88 6.91 -7.76
C GLY A 146 45.25 6.61 -8.40
N LYS A 147 45.90 5.50 -8.03
CA LYS A 147 47.11 4.99 -8.69
C LYS A 147 46.84 3.89 -9.74
N LEU A 148 45.59 3.45 -9.87
CA LEU A 148 45.17 2.27 -10.67
C LEU A 148 44.21 2.61 -11.82
N GLU A 149 43.95 3.89 -12.10
CA GLU A 149 43.13 4.34 -13.23
C GLU A 149 43.86 4.15 -14.58
N LEU A 150 44.09 2.91 -14.99
CA LEU A 150 44.48 2.49 -16.36
C LEU A 150 44.17 0.99 -16.53
N GLY A 151 42.89 0.64 -16.53
CA GLY A 151 42.46 -0.73 -16.86
C GLY A 151 41.00 -0.99 -16.51
N GLY A 152 40.16 -1.22 -17.52
CA GLY A 152 38.71 -1.43 -17.39
C GLY A 152 38.32 -2.75 -16.70
N LYS A 153 38.75 -2.97 -15.46
CA LYS A 153 38.23 -4.02 -14.57
C LYS A 153 37.07 -3.46 -13.74
N LYS A 154 36.02 -4.27 -13.56
CA LYS A 154 34.88 -4.01 -12.67
C LYS A 154 35.37 -3.46 -11.33
N SER A 155 34.89 -2.29 -10.92
CA SER A 155 35.11 -1.78 -9.57
C SER A 155 34.39 -2.69 -8.58
N GLN A 156 35.12 -3.21 -7.58
CA GLN A 156 34.58 -4.01 -6.47
C GLN A 156 33.49 -3.27 -5.64
N GLU A 157 33.25 -1.98 -5.89
CA GLU A 157 32.22 -1.18 -5.20
C GLU A 157 30.78 -1.53 -5.61
N GLU A 158 30.52 -2.13 -6.78
CA GLU A 158 29.15 -2.50 -7.18
C GLU A 158 28.61 -3.73 -6.41
N ASP A 159 29.48 -4.43 -5.68
CA ASP A 159 29.17 -5.63 -4.90
C ASP A 159 29.01 -5.35 -3.38
N LYS A 160 28.92 -4.06 -2.98
CA LYS A 160 28.69 -3.65 -1.58
C LYS A 160 27.78 -2.44 -1.45
N PHE A 161 27.02 -2.37 -0.35
CA PHE A 161 26.33 -1.13 0.00
C PHE A 161 27.33 -0.05 0.42
N PRO A 162 27.12 1.23 0.03
CA PRO A 162 27.99 2.30 0.44
C PRO A 162 27.92 2.48 1.95
N ALA A 163 29.09 2.65 2.56
CA ALA A 163 29.17 3.05 3.96
C ALA A 163 28.45 4.39 4.19
N ARG A 164 28.22 4.76 5.44
CA ARG A 164 27.78 6.13 5.74
C ARG A 164 28.98 7.09 5.62
N PRO A 165 28.87 8.20 4.87
CA PRO A 165 30.00 9.13 4.71
C PRO A 165 30.19 10.01 5.95
N ALA A 166 29.09 10.40 6.58
CA ALA A 166 28.99 11.20 7.79
C ALA A 166 27.55 11.13 8.30
N PHE A 167 27.32 11.59 9.52
CA PHE A 167 25.97 11.99 9.93
C PHE A 167 25.74 13.45 9.54
N GLY A 168 24.50 13.80 9.20
CA GLY A 168 24.19 15.18 8.87
C GLY A 168 24.33 16.10 10.08
N THR A 169 24.72 17.34 9.82
CA THR A 169 24.97 18.39 10.81
C THR A 169 24.10 19.63 10.58
N ARG A 170 23.46 19.74 9.41
CA ARG A 170 22.61 20.90 9.07
C ARG A 170 21.21 20.78 9.65
N GLY A 171 20.61 21.93 9.96
CA GLY A 171 19.27 22.05 10.53
C GLY A 171 19.29 22.24 12.05
N ASN A 172 18.14 22.62 12.61
CA ASN A 172 18.02 22.86 14.05
C ASN A 172 17.89 21.53 14.79
N PRO A 173 18.71 21.24 15.82
CA PRO A 173 18.62 19.99 16.57
C PRO A 173 17.28 19.87 17.29
N VAL A 174 16.72 18.66 17.33
CA VAL A 174 15.49 18.33 18.06
C VAL A 174 15.56 16.93 18.63
N THR A 175 15.16 16.75 19.89
CA THR A 175 15.02 15.44 20.52
C THR A 175 13.62 14.90 20.26
N LEU A 176 13.49 13.64 19.84
CA LEU A 176 12.22 13.02 19.50
C LEU A 176 12.09 11.67 20.21
N TRP A 177 10.87 11.28 20.55
CA TRP A 177 10.58 9.88 20.83
C TRP A 177 10.50 9.11 19.52
N ALA A 178 11.05 7.91 19.47
CA ALA A 178 10.82 6.95 18.42
C ALA A 178 9.99 5.79 18.99
N ASN A 179 9.12 5.19 18.18
CA ASN A 179 8.27 4.06 18.62
C ASN A 179 9.04 2.72 18.73
N TYR A 180 10.22 2.77 19.35
CA TYR A 180 11.12 1.67 19.57
C TYR A 180 11.34 1.46 21.07
N TYR A 181 11.51 0.22 21.49
CA TYR A 181 12.03 -0.14 22.80
C TYR A 181 13.43 -0.73 22.66
N GLY A 182 14.31 -0.48 23.63
CA GLY A 182 15.55 -1.24 23.75
C GLY A 182 15.27 -2.68 24.19
N ILE A 183 16.03 -3.63 23.67
CA ILE A 183 15.96 -5.05 24.02
C ILE A 183 17.28 -5.48 24.65
N LYS A 184 17.20 -6.20 25.78
CA LYS A 184 18.34 -6.88 26.41
C LYS A 184 18.11 -8.38 26.39
N THR A 185 19.13 -9.17 26.06
CA THR A 185 19.07 -10.64 26.06
C THR A 185 20.21 -11.22 26.90
N LYS A 186 20.03 -12.45 27.40
CA LYS A 186 21.02 -13.14 28.26
C LYS A 186 21.58 -14.43 27.68
N PHE A 187 21.20 -14.81 26.45
CA PHE A 187 21.61 -16.07 25.83
C PHE A 187 22.62 -15.86 24.69
N PRO A 188 23.65 -16.72 24.58
CA PRO A 188 24.67 -16.62 23.54
C PRO A 188 24.29 -17.30 22.22
N PHE A 189 23.33 -18.24 22.24
CA PHE A 189 22.87 -18.97 21.06
C PHE A 189 21.37 -19.28 21.14
N LEU A 190 20.78 -19.52 19.95
CA LEU A 190 19.43 -20.04 19.76
C LEU A 190 19.50 -21.24 18.80
N TYR A 191 18.59 -22.19 18.94
CA TYR A 191 18.44 -23.31 18.01
C TYR A 191 17.13 -23.15 17.23
N LYS A 192 17.23 -23.07 15.90
CA LYS A 192 16.08 -22.92 14.99
C LYS A 192 15.78 -24.25 14.32
N TYR A 193 14.51 -24.61 14.29
CA TYR A 193 13.99 -25.84 13.69
C TYR A 193 12.86 -25.52 12.71
N THR A 194 12.71 -26.38 11.71
CA THR A 194 11.56 -26.37 10.77
C THR A 194 10.63 -27.54 11.07
N ILE A 195 9.33 -27.28 11.20
CA ILE A 195 8.31 -28.29 11.47
C ILE A 195 7.51 -28.55 10.19
N THR A 196 7.35 -29.83 9.85
CA THR A 196 6.47 -30.31 8.77
C THR A 196 5.40 -31.22 9.38
N VAL A 197 4.12 -31.00 9.05
CA VAL A 197 2.99 -31.77 9.59
C VAL A 197 2.27 -32.51 8.47
N LYS A 198 2.09 -33.82 8.65
CA LYS A 198 1.35 -34.73 7.74
C LYS A 198 0.18 -35.37 8.50
N GLU A 199 -1.01 -35.33 7.91
CA GLU A 199 -2.20 -36.02 8.45
C GLU A 199 -2.18 -37.49 8.03
N ILE A 200 -2.25 -38.41 9.00
CA ILE A 200 -2.41 -39.84 8.72
C ILE A 200 -3.91 -40.11 8.58
N VAL A 201 -4.36 -40.38 7.36
CA VAL A 201 -5.74 -40.82 7.12
C VAL A 201 -5.82 -42.30 7.44
N ALA A 202 -6.56 -42.69 8.48
CA ALA A 202 -6.85 -44.09 8.75
C ALA A 202 -7.58 -44.72 7.54
N GLU A 203 -7.12 -45.89 7.09
CA GLU A 203 -7.61 -46.61 5.88
C GLU A 203 -9.03 -47.19 5.99
N GLU A 204 -9.88 -46.76 6.94
CA GLU A 204 -11.16 -47.44 7.20
C GLU A 204 -12.38 -46.96 6.39
N GLU A 205 -12.23 -46.10 5.37
CA GLU A 205 -13.38 -45.61 4.57
C GLU A 205 -13.33 -45.87 3.04
N GLU A 206 -12.56 -46.87 2.57
CA GLU A 206 -12.70 -47.38 1.18
C GLU A 206 -13.26 -48.81 1.04
N GLY A 207 -13.57 -49.49 2.16
CA GLY A 207 -14.12 -50.86 2.14
C GLY A 207 -15.60 -51.00 1.75
N ALA A 208 -16.39 -49.92 1.79
CA ALA A 208 -17.86 -50.01 1.64
C ALA A 208 -18.40 -49.64 0.24
N ALA A 209 -17.57 -49.13 -0.68
CA ALA A 209 -18.01 -48.69 -2.01
C ALA A 209 -17.76 -49.70 -3.15
N ALA A 210 -17.24 -50.89 -2.84
CA ALA A 210 -16.84 -51.90 -3.84
C ALA A 210 -17.84 -53.07 -4.04
N LYS A 211 -19.10 -52.93 -3.62
CA LYS A 211 -20.17 -53.90 -3.93
C LYS A 211 -21.43 -53.27 -4.49
N SER A 212 -21.32 -52.59 -5.64
CA SER A 212 -22.38 -52.58 -6.65
C SER A 212 -21.89 -51.89 -7.91
N LYS A 213 -21.51 -52.65 -8.95
CA LYS A 213 -21.78 -52.32 -10.36
C LYS A 213 -21.36 -53.47 -11.26
N GLY A 214 -22.31 -53.88 -12.08
CA GLY A 214 -22.23 -55.03 -12.97
C GLY A 214 -21.20 -54.88 -14.10
N LYS A 215 -20.95 -56.05 -14.69
CA LYS A 215 -20.10 -56.32 -15.86
C LYS A 215 -20.28 -55.28 -16.97
N GLY A 216 -19.18 -54.63 -17.34
CA GLY A 216 -19.05 -53.83 -18.57
C GLY A 216 -17.58 -53.82 -19.01
N LYS A 217 -17.32 -54.33 -20.22
CA LYS A 217 -15.98 -54.62 -20.78
C LYS A 217 -15.09 -53.38 -20.95
N GLY A 218 -13.80 -53.55 -20.67
CA GLY A 218 -12.69 -52.93 -21.40
C GLY A 218 -12.18 -51.56 -20.92
N LYS A 219 -11.20 -51.55 -20.01
CA LYS A 219 -10.10 -50.57 -19.95
C LYS A 219 -9.00 -51.04 -18.99
N GLN A 220 -7.73 -50.92 -19.42
CA GLN A 220 -6.53 -51.30 -18.67
C GLN A 220 -6.47 -50.68 -17.27
N PRO A 221 -5.90 -51.39 -16.27
CA PRO A 221 -5.81 -50.90 -14.90
C PRO A 221 -4.81 -49.74 -14.82
N LYS A 222 -5.30 -48.57 -14.39
CA LYS A 222 -4.42 -47.47 -13.94
C LYS A 222 -3.83 -47.87 -12.59
N GLN A 223 -2.51 -47.72 -12.45
CA GLN A 223 -1.80 -47.86 -11.18
C GLN A 223 -2.50 -47.06 -10.06
N PRO A 224 -2.54 -47.58 -8.80
CA PRO A 224 -3.11 -46.88 -7.68
C PRO A 224 -2.35 -45.55 -7.48
N LYS A 225 -3.08 -44.44 -7.55
CA LYS A 225 -2.52 -43.14 -7.17
C LYS A 225 -2.25 -43.19 -5.67
N GLN A 226 -0.98 -43.08 -5.27
CA GLN A 226 -0.62 -42.85 -3.88
C GLN A 226 -1.46 -41.68 -3.31
N PRO A 227 -2.02 -41.81 -2.10
CA PRO A 227 -2.79 -40.74 -1.49
C PRO A 227 -1.89 -39.52 -1.32
N LYS A 228 -2.25 -38.40 -1.96
CA LYS A 228 -1.52 -37.14 -1.79
C LYS A 228 -1.68 -36.68 -0.34
N PRO A 229 -0.59 -36.35 0.37
CA PRO A 229 -0.67 -35.83 1.74
C PRO A 229 -1.53 -34.56 1.76
N ARG A 230 -2.50 -34.51 2.69
CA ARG A 230 -3.35 -33.34 2.88
C ARG A 230 -2.61 -32.32 3.75
N GLU A 231 -2.49 -31.09 3.26
CA GLU A 231 -1.84 -29.99 3.98
C GLU A 231 -2.72 -29.53 5.16
N VAL A 232 -2.20 -29.64 6.38
CA VAL A 232 -2.90 -29.21 7.60
C VAL A 232 -2.75 -27.70 7.80
N LYS A 233 -3.86 -26.97 7.96
CA LYS A 233 -3.87 -25.50 8.10
C LYS A 233 -4.76 -25.00 9.23
N GLY A 234 -4.53 -23.76 9.65
CA GLY A 234 -5.41 -23.02 10.56
C GLY A 234 -5.42 -23.57 11.99
N ARG A 235 -6.58 -23.58 12.65
CA ARG A 235 -6.73 -24.02 14.06
C ARG A 235 -6.29 -25.48 14.26
N LYS A 236 -6.49 -26.33 13.25
CA LYS A 236 -6.07 -27.73 13.27
C LYS A 236 -4.55 -27.85 13.41
N LEU A 237 -3.79 -27.11 12.59
CA LEU A 237 -2.32 -27.03 12.69
C LEU A 237 -1.86 -26.47 14.04
N HIS A 238 -2.54 -25.44 14.55
CA HIS A 238 -2.22 -24.87 15.86
C HIS A 238 -2.36 -25.90 16.98
N LEU A 239 -3.46 -26.66 17.02
CA LEU A 239 -3.68 -27.71 18.03
C LEU A 239 -2.64 -28.83 17.94
N VAL A 240 -2.29 -29.26 16.72
CA VAL A 240 -1.20 -30.23 16.50
C VAL A 240 0.11 -29.72 17.09
N ILE A 241 0.49 -28.47 16.80
CA ILE A 241 1.72 -27.90 17.33
C ILE A 241 1.66 -27.75 18.85
N CYS A 242 0.51 -27.39 19.44
CA CYS A 242 0.37 -27.37 20.90
C CYS A 242 0.68 -28.75 21.51
N GLU A 243 0.21 -29.83 20.90
CA GLU A 243 0.51 -31.18 21.38
C GLU A 243 1.98 -31.56 21.19
N VAL A 244 2.60 -31.15 20.08
CA VAL A 244 4.04 -31.30 19.87
C VAL A 244 4.83 -30.59 20.96
N LEU A 245 4.47 -29.35 21.32
CA LEU A 245 5.14 -28.60 22.39
C LEU A 245 5.00 -29.31 23.75
N LYS A 246 3.84 -29.92 24.04
CA LYS A 246 3.64 -30.71 25.27
C LYS A 246 4.54 -31.94 25.29
N GLU A 247 4.59 -32.70 24.19
CA GLU A 247 5.42 -33.91 24.15
C GLU A 247 6.91 -33.57 24.27
N LEU A 248 7.37 -32.49 23.61
CA LEU A 248 8.75 -32.01 23.73
C LEU A 248 9.13 -31.55 25.15
N THR A 249 8.18 -31.00 25.92
CA THR A 249 8.43 -30.48 27.28
C THR A 249 8.12 -31.49 28.39
N LYS A 250 7.54 -32.64 28.04
CA LYS A 250 7.16 -33.70 28.99
C LYS A 250 8.36 -34.29 29.73
N ASN A 251 9.43 -34.57 28.99
CA ASN A 251 10.65 -35.19 29.51
C ASN A 251 11.67 -34.17 30.01
N ASP A 252 11.65 -32.94 29.49
CA ASP A 252 12.50 -31.83 29.95
C ASP A 252 11.65 -30.58 30.20
N LYS A 253 11.27 -30.37 31.47
CA LYS A 253 10.51 -29.18 31.89
C LYS A 253 11.36 -27.90 31.87
N SER A 254 12.69 -28.00 31.73
CA SER A 254 13.59 -26.85 31.63
C SER A 254 13.71 -26.31 30.20
N LEU A 255 13.05 -26.95 29.23
CA LEU A 255 13.12 -26.61 27.83
C LEU A 255 12.28 -25.37 27.53
N VAL A 256 12.96 -24.28 27.14
CA VAL A 256 12.33 -23.01 26.78
C VAL A 256 12.19 -22.95 25.26
N ILE A 257 10.95 -22.92 24.77
CA ILE A 257 10.61 -23.02 23.34
C ILE A 257 9.59 -21.96 22.91
N ALA A 258 9.68 -21.55 21.65
CA ALA A 258 8.78 -20.60 21.00
C ALA A 258 8.47 -21.05 19.58
N THR A 259 7.26 -20.76 19.10
CA THR A 259 6.84 -21.09 17.73
C THR A 259 5.87 -20.05 17.18
N GLU A 260 5.83 -19.92 15.86
CA GLU A 260 4.77 -19.15 15.19
C GLU A 260 3.48 -19.97 14.95
N PHE A 261 3.42 -21.21 15.46
CA PHE A 261 2.34 -22.19 15.25
C PHE A 261 2.11 -22.48 13.76
N LYS A 262 3.20 -22.57 13.00
CA LYS A 262 3.21 -22.96 11.59
C LYS A 262 4.36 -23.91 11.31
N SER A 263 5.51 -23.38 10.88
CA SER A 263 6.63 -24.20 10.41
C SER A 263 7.94 -23.91 11.14
N GLN A 264 7.99 -22.96 12.07
CA GLN A 264 9.22 -22.62 12.78
C GLN A 264 9.09 -22.88 14.28
N LEU A 265 10.16 -23.40 14.86
CA LEU A 265 10.34 -23.56 16.30
C LEU A 265 11.74 -23.07 16.69
N VAL A 266 11.82 -22.36 17.81
CA VAL A 266 13.05 -21.80 18.36
C VAL A 266 13.19 -22.24 19.81
N SER A 267 14.39 -22.67 20.22
CA SER A 267 14.68 -23.07 21.60
C SER A 267 16.00 -22.52 22.12
N LEU A 268 16.11 -22.40 23.45
CA LEU A 268 17.38 -22.06 24.12
C LEU A 268 18.35 -23.25 24.22
N LYS A 269 17.82 -24.47 24.27
CA LYS A 269 18.59 -25.72 24.35
C LYS A 269 18.32 -26.58 23.13
N LYS A 270 19.32 -27.32 22.67
CA LYS A 270 19.16 -28.29 21.59
C LYS A 270 18.14 -29.35 22.02
N LEU A 271 17.12 -29.56 21.20
CA LEU A 271 16.12 -30.61 21.40
C LEU A 271 16.77 -31.99 21.31
N ALA A 272 16.46 -32.85 22.27
CA ALA A 272 16.71 -34.29 22.17
C ALA A 272 15.60 -34.90 21.31
N LEU A 273 15.89 -35.10 20.02
CA LEU A 273 14.95 -35.69 19.07
C LEU A 273 15.27 -37.19 18.94
N GLU A 274 14.28 -38.03 19.20
CA GLU A 274 14.35 -39.49 19.03
C GLU A 274 13.62 -39.90 17.71
N ASN A 275 13.79 -41.16 17.25
CA ASN A 275 13.03 -41.76 16.14
C ASN A 275 13.05 -40.95 14.82
N ASP A 276 14.22 -40.77 14.20
CA ASP A 276 14.40 -40.04 12.94
C ASP A 276 13.80 -38.61 12.93
N ASN A 277 13.68 -37.98 14.09
CA ASN A 277 13.07 -36.65 14.29
C ASN A 277 11.58 -36.59 13.93
N THR A 278 10.88 -37.72 14.05
CA THR A 278 9.46 -37.84 13.75
C THR A 278 8.65 -38.07 15.03
N LEU A 279 7.63 -37.24 15.24
CA LEU A 279 6.71 -37.33 16.37
C LEU A 279 5.31 -37.68 15.88
N ARG A 280 4.64 -38.59 16.57
CA ARG A 280 3.21 -38.86 16.35
C ARG A 280 2.40 -38.21 17.46
N VAL A 281 1.48 -37.33 17.08
CA VAL A 281 0.60 -36.64 18.03
C VAL A 281 -0.86 -36.89 17.70
N SER A 282 -1.65 -37.11 18.73
CA SER A 282 -3.09 -37.34 18.63
C SER A 282 -3.84 -36.08 19.05
N VAL A 283 -4.71 -35.58 18.18
CA VAL A 283 -5.52 -34.38 18.45
C VAL A 283 -6.99 -34.74 18.30
N ALA A 284 -7.81 -34.36 19.29
CA ALA A 284 -9.24 -34.57 19.23
C ALA A 284 -9.85 -33.91 17.99
N THR A 285 -10.71 -34.64 17.28
CA THR A 285 -11.40 -34.15 16.07
C THR A 285 -12.28 -32.91 16.35
N ALA A 286 -12.77 -32.77 17.58
CA ALA A 286 -13.44 -31.58 18.11
C ALA A 286 -13.30 -31.53 19.64
N GLU A 287 -13.55 -30.36 20.25
CA GLU A 287 -13.65 -30.21 21.71
C GLU A 287 -14.68 -31.20 22.27
N GLY A 288 -14.23 -32.11 23.14
CA GLY A 288 -15.06 -33.16 23.76
C GLY A 288 -15.44 -34.34 22.86
N ALA A 289 -14.72 -34.57 21.76
CA ALA A 289 -14.91 -35.76 20.92
C ALA A 289 -13.99 -36.91 21.34
N ASP A 290 -14.55 -38.13 21.39
CA ASP A 290 -13.77 -39.35 21.69
C ASP A 290 -12.85 -39.77 20.53
N ARG A 291 -13.15 -39.31 19.31
CA ARG A 291 -12.36 -39.60 18.12
C ARG A 291 -11.14 -38.68 18.04
N MET A 292 -9.95 -39.28 18.09
CA MET A 292 -8.66 -38.63 17.91
C MET A 292 -8.15 -38.82 16.47
N ASP A 293 -7.72 -37.74 15.83
CA ASP A 293 -6.96 -37.81 14.58
C ASP A 293 -5.46 -37.89 14.92
N VAL A 294 -4.70 -38.70 14.17
CA VAL A 294 -3.25 -38.86 14.36
C VAL A 294 -2.48 -38.10 13.28
N TYR A 295 -1.45 -37.37 13.70
CA TYR A 295 -0.55 -36.63 12.82
C TYR A 295 0.86 -37.11 12.99
N GLU A 296 1.58 -37.15 11.87
CA GLU A 296 3.02 -37.33 11.84
C GLU A 296 3.68 -35.97 11.67
N VAL A 297 4.62 -35.65 12.55
CA VAL A 297 5.29 -34.35 12.61
C VAL A 297 6.79 -34.57 12.51
N GLU A 298 7.39 -34.05 11.46
CA GLU A 298 8.84 -34.09 11.23
C GLU A 298 9.45 -32.77 11.70
N ILE A 299 10.53 -32.84 12.49
CA ILE A 299 11.29 -31.68 12.98
C ILE A 299 12.68 -31.69 12.34
N HIS A 300 12.95 -30.73 11.46
CA HIS A 300 14.26 -30.58 10.80
C HIS A 300 15.12 -29.55 11.52
N GLY A 301 16.42 -29.85 11.69
CA GLY A 301 17.40 -28.95 12.32
C GLY A 301 18.24 -29.66 13.41
N PRO A 302 18.87 -28.93 14.34
CA PRO A 302 18.83 -27.47 14.47
C PRO A 302 19.80 -26.74 13.52
N ASN A 303 19.38 -25.53 13.11
CA ASN A 303 20.32 -24.49 12.72
C ASN A 303 20.72 -23.71 13.99
N GLU A 304 22.01 -23.70 14.33
CA GLU A 304 22.54 -22.94 15.46
C GLU A 304 22.71 -21.47 15.06
N ILE A 305 22.04 -20.59 15.80
CA ILE A 305 22.01 -19.14 15.57
C ILE A 305 22.80 -18.47 16.69
N ARG A 306 23.94 -17.88 16.34
CA ARG A 306 24.86 -17.27 17.31
C ARG A 306 24.53 -15.81 17.56
N MET A 307 24.16 -15.49 18.79
CA MET A 307 23.82 -14.13 19.21
C MET A 307 25.06 -13.29 19.47
N ASN A 308 26.14 -13.91 19.93
CA ASN A 308 27.40 -13.21 20.23
C ASN A 308 27.96 -12.53 18.97
N ASP A 309 27.95 -13.21 17.83
CA ASP A 309 28.42 -12.67 16.55
C ASP A 309 27.63 -11.40 16.17
N LEU A 310 26.32 -11.38 16.44
CA LEU A 310 25.50 -10.18 16.27
C LEU A 310 25.91 -9.08 17.26
N PHE A 311 26.09 -9.38 18.54
CA PHE A 311 26.47 -8.37 19.53
C PHE A 311 27.85 -7.77 19.25
N GLU A 312 28.81 -8.61 18.85
CA GLU A 312 30.12 -8.15 18.39
C GLU A 312 29.96 -7.22 17.16
N TYR A 313 29.13 -7.61 16.19
CA TYR A 313 28.85 -6.76 15.03
C TYR A 313 28.20 -5.42 15.39
N LEU A 314 27.22 -5.42 16.29
CA LEU A 314 26.51 -4.20 16.69
C LEU A 314 27.38 -3.26 17.53
N ASN A 315 28.25 -3.80 18.38
CA ASN A 315 29.11 -3.03 19.29
C ASN A 315 30.49 -2.70 18.72
N SER A 316 30.89 -3.31 17.61
CA SER A 316 32.16 -3.04 16.97
C SER A 316 32.12 -1.74 16.16
N SER A 317 33.19 -0.94 16.23
CA SER A 317 33.40 0.18 15.31
C SER A 317 33.99 -0.26 13.96
N THR A 318 34.66 -1.43 13.91
CA THR A 318 35.41 -1.94 12.74
C THR A 318 34.68 -2.98 11.88
N GLY A 319 33.60 -3.60 12.38
CA GLY A 319 32.87 -4.65 11.64
C GLY A 319 32.72 -5.99 12.36
N GLY A 320 33.32 -6.17 13.53
CA GLY A 320 33.43 -7.45 14.24
C GLY A 320 34.55 -8.31 13.65
N THR A 321 35.46 -8.81 14.48
CA THR A 321 36.71 -9.50 14.08
C THR A 321 36.81 -10.94 14.61
N SER A 322 35.71 -11.62 14.94
CA SER A 322 35.75 -13.01 15.49
C SER A 322 35.24 -14.06 14.48
N THR A 323 35.98 -14.35 13.40
CA THR A 323 36.87 -15.52 13.20
C THR A 323 36.35 -16.97 13.30
N LYS A 324 35.06 -17.31 13.56
CA LYS A 324 34.62 -18.74 13.48
C LYS A 324 33.21 -18.97 12.92
N ARG A 325 33.09 -18.90 11.58
CA ARG A 325 31.95 -19.18 10.66
C ARG A 325 31.06 -17.96 10.31
N LEU A 326 30.94 -17.75 8.99
CA LEU A 326 30.39 -16.57 8.29
C LEU A 326 31.05 -15.26 8.75
N GLY A 327 32.25 -14.99 8.23
CA GLY A 327 33.03 -13.79 8.50
C GLY A 327 34.53 -14.04 8.68
N ALA A 328 35.17 -14.84 7.81
CA ALA A 328 36.63 -14.88 7.78
C ALA A 328 37.20 -13.50 7.36
N PRO A 329 38.46 -13.17 7.70
CA PRO A 329 39.16 -12.03 7.10
C PRO A 329 39.25 -12.25 5.58
N GLY A 330 38.32 -11.67 4.83
CA GLY A 330 38.13 -11.95 3.40
C GLY A 330 36.68 -12.18 2.96
N ASP A 331 35.70 -12.36 3.85
CA ASP A 331 34.30 -12.60 3.43
C ASP A 331 33.60 -11.35 2.91
N ASP A 332 34.17 -10.18 3.22
CA ASP A 332 33.89 -8.93 2.53
C ASP A 332 34.37 -8.95 1.05
N GLN A 333 35.01 -10.02 0.58
CA GLN A 333 35.31 -10.24 -0.83
C GLN A 333 34.30 -11.19 -1.49
N ASP A 334 33.42 -11.85 -0.74
CA ASP A 334 32.29 -12.61 -1.31
C ASP A 334 31.11 -11.65 -1.58
N PRO A 335 30.80 -11.37 -2.87
CA PRO A 335 29.71 -10.48 -3.26
C PRO A 335 28.35 -10.90 -2.71
N ALA A 336 28.15 -12.20 -2.45
CA ALA A 336 26.86 -12.72 -1.97
C ALA A 336 26.59 -12.31 -0.51
N ILE A 337 27.61 -12.32 0.34
CA ILE A 337 27.50 -12.00 1.77
C ILE A 337 27.54 -10.48 1.98
N ALA A 338 28.30 -9.75 1.17
CA ALA A 338 28.46 -8.30 1.33
C ALA A 338 27.17 -7.50 1.04
N LEU A 339 26.25 -8.08 0.26
CA LEU A 339 24.94 -7.50 -0.09
C LEU A 339 23.78 -8.01 0.78
N ASP A 340 24.04 -8.82 1.81
CA ASP A 340 23.00 -9.24 2.75
C ASP A 340 22.48 -8.05 3.56
N PHE A 341 21.17 -7.82 3.46
CA PHE A 341 20.47 -6.77 4.21
C PHE A 341 19.05 -7.23 4.63
N PRO A 342 18.70 -7.12 5.92
CA PRO A 342 19.57 -6.78 7.05
C PRO A 342 20.61 -7.88 7.31
N LYS A 343 21.75 -7.52 7.90
CA LYS A 343 22.71 -8.51 8.42
C LYS A 343 22.05 -9.34 9.52
N PHE A 344 22.43 -10.61 9.63
CA PHE A 344 21.86 -11.58 10.58
C PHE A 344 20.32 -11.75 10.45
N PRO A 345 19.78 -12.03 9.24
CA PRO A 345 18.34 -12.15 9.03
C PRO A 345 17.73 -13.29 9.86
N ASP A 346 18.47 -14.39 10.07
CA ASP A 346 18.01 -15.51 10.89
C ASP A 346 17.87 -15.15 12.38
N VAL A 347 18.76 -14.31 12.93
CA VAL A 347 18.63 -13.84 14.32
C VAL A 347 17.36 -13.01 14.47
N VAL A 348 17.15 -12.07 13.55
CA VAL A 348 15.96 -11.21 13.55
C VAL A 348 14.68 -12.05 13.41
N ASP A 349 14.68 -13.07 12.54
CA ASP A 349 13.58 -14.01 12.37
C ASP A 349 13.29 -14.79 13.67
N CYS A 350 14.32 -15.38 14.29
CA CYS A 350 14.19 -16.09 15.57
C CYS A 350 13.63 -15.21 16.69
N LEU A 351 14.13 -13.99 16.85
CA LEU A 351 13.61 -13.07 17.85
C LEU A 351 12.16 -12.68 17.55
N ASN A 352 11.79 -12.44 16.28
CA ASN A 352 10.39 -12.19 15.92
C ASN A 352 9.46 -13.37 16.23
N VAL A 353 9.94 -14.62 16.08
CA VAL A 353 9.19 -15.81 16.52
C VAL A 353 8.99 -15.80 18.03
N ILE A 354 10.03 -15.51 18.82
CA ILE A 354 9.95 -15.44 20.28
C ILE A 354 8.97 -14.35 20.74
N PHE A 355 9.10 -13.13 20.23
CA PHE A 355 8.17 -12.03 20.52
C PHE A 355 6.73 -12.35 20.09
N GLY A 356 6.56 -13.06 18.98
CA GLY A 356 5.25 -13.46 18.47
C GLY A 356 4.61 -14.62 19.24
N TYR A 357 5.39 -15.43 19.95
CA TYR A 357 4.89 -16.67 20.58
C TYR A 357 3.86 -16.39 21.67
N GLY A 358 4.16 -15.51 22.63
CA GLY A 358 3.24 -15.18 23.73
C GLY A 358 1.84 -14.77 23.24
N PRO A 359 1.71 -13.73 22.41
CA PRO A 359 0.42 -13.34 21.83
C PRO A 359 -0.26 -14.42 20.98
N ARG A 360 0.49 -15.31 20.30
CA ARG A 360 -0.07 -16.40 19.49
C ARG A 360 -0.58 -17.57 20.32
N SER A 361 -0.03 -17.76 21.52
CA SER A 361 -0.45 -18.80 22.44
C SER A 361 -1.82 -18.52 23.06
N ASN A 362 -2.24 -17.24 23.14
CA ASN A 362 -3.57 -16.87 23.61
C ASN A 362 -4.54 -16.62 22.43
N ILE A 363 -4.89 -17.68 21.70
CA ILE A 363 -5.72 -17.59 20.49
C ILE A 363 -7.18 -17.19 20.76
N ASP A 364 -7.65 -17.36 21.99
CA ASP A 364 -9.03 -17.06 22.37
C ASP A 364 -9.22 -15.55 22.61
N ASP A 365 -8.23 -14.88 23.19
CA ASP A 365 -8.26 -13.43 23.40
C ASP A 365 -7.57 -12.63 22.28
N ILE A 366 -6.51 -13.18 21.67
CA ILE A 366 -5.65 -12.44 20.74
C ILE A 366 -5.71 -13.05 19.35
N SER A 367 -6.10 -12.22 18.39
CA SER A 367 -6.05 -12.56 16.98
C SER A 367 -4.77 -12.07 16.33
N ALA A 368 -3.95 -13.01 15.85
CA ALA A 368 -2.76 -12.70 15.07
C ALA A 368 -3.09 -12.59 13.57
N VAL A 369 -2.78 -11.45 12.96
CA VAL A 369 -2.97 -11.20 11.52
C VAL A 369 -1.61 -11.03 10.84
N GLY A 370 -1.24 -12.00 10.01
CA GLY A 370 0.09 -12.05 9.41
C GLY A 370 1.18 -12.43 10.42
N ARG A 371 2.42 -11.99 10.19
CA ARG A 371 3.57 -12.31 11.05
C ARG A 371 3.69 -11.43 12.30
N SER A 372 3.20 -10.20 12.24
CA SER A 372 3.63 -9.15 13.18
C SER A 372 2.50 -8.32 13.78
N ARG A 373 1.23 -8.61 13.52
CA ARG A 373 0.09 -7.81 14.01
C ARG A 373 -0.79 -8.64 14.93
N PHE A 374 -1.13 -8.08 16.09
CA PHE A 374 -1.87 -8.74 17.16
C PHE A 374 -3.01 -7.84 17.62
N PHE A 375 -4.20 -8.42 17.77
CA PHE A 375 -5.43 -7.70 18.11
C PHE A 375 -6.08 -8.38 19.31
N SER A 376 -6.15 -7.67 20.44
CA SER A 376 -6.82 -8.17 21.64
C SER A 376 -8.33 -7.94 21.54
N PHE A 377 -9.09 -8.99 21.82
CA PHE A 377 -10.54 -9.01 21.99
C PHE A 377 -10.94 -9.34 23.44
N LYS A 378 -9.96 -9.43 24.35
CA LYS A 378 -10.20 -9.49 25.79
C LYS A 378 -11.08 -8.30 26.20
N ASN A 379 -12.11 -8.56 27.00
CA ASN A 379 -13.12 -7.56 27.41
C ASN A 379 -13.79 -6.82 26.23
N GLY A 380 -13.96 -7.49 25.08
CA GLY A 380 -14.60 -6.93 23.88
C GLY A 380 -13.66 -6.20 22.92
N GLY A 381 -12.41 -5.96 23.33
CA GLY A 381 -11.39 -5.27 22.54
C GLY A 381 -11.73 -3.80 22.23
N ILE A 382 -10.79 -3.10 21.60
CA ILE A 382 -10.98 -1.71 21.16
C ILE A 382 -11.49 -1.74 19.73
N THR A 383 -12.80 -1.57 19.55
CA THR A 383 -13.47 -1.74 18.26
C THR A 383 -14.43 -0.60 17.92
N THR A 384 -14.79 -0.49 16.63
CA THR A 384 -15.92 0.32 16.16
C THR A 384 -16.69 -0.45 15.09
N ASP A 385 -18.00 -0.24 15.01
CA ASP A 385 -18.81 -0.74 13.90
C ASP A 385 -18.50 0.04 12.61
N LEU A 386 -18.33 -0.69 11.51
CA LEU A 386 -18.18 -0.12 10.17
C LEU A 386 -19.50 -0.21 9.39
N GLY A 387 -20.38 -1.16 9.73
CA GLY A 387 -21.56 -1.55 8.98
C GLY A 387 -21.37 -2.85 8.20
N ARG A 388 -22.46 -3.37 7.61
CA ARG A 388 -22.51 -4.67 6.89
C ARG A 388 -21.93 -5.86 7.69
N SER A 389 -22.12 -5.86 9.01
CA SER A 389 -21.58 -6.88 9.92
C SER A 389 -20.03 -6.94 9.96
N LEU A 390 -19.37 -5.80 9.74
CA LEU A 390 -17.93 -5.62 9.88
C LEU A 390 -17.61 -4.64 11.00
N ILE A 391 -16.58 -4.94 11.76
CA ILE A 391 -16.00 -4.04 12.77
C ILE A 391 -14.55 -3.71 12.38
N ALA A 392 -14.09 -2.54 12.78
CA ALA A 392 -12.66 -2.24 12.85
C ALA A 392 -12.17 -2.53 14.27
N ALA A 393 -11.05 -3.22 14.40
CA ALA A 393 -10.37 -3.42 15.68
C ALA A 393 -9.01 -2.74 15.66
N ARG A 394 -8.62 -2.16 16.80
CA ARG A 394 -7.27 -1.67 17.04
C ARG A 394 -6.41 -2.81 17.58
N GLY A 395 -5.18 -2.86 17.11
CA GLY A 395 -4.17 -3.80 17.58
C GLY A 395 -2.79 -3.18 17.52
N PHE A 396 -1.78 -4.02 17.65
CA PHE A 396 -0.38 -3.59 17.71
C PHE A 396 0.48 -4.41 16.75
N PHE A 397 1.37 -3.70 16.08
CA PHE A 397 2.44 -4.25 15.27
C PHE A 397 3.71 -4.37 16.13
N GLN A 398 4.48 -5.43 15.93
CA GLN A 398 5.85 -5.52 16.46
C GLN A 398 6.85 -6.12 15.45
N SER A 399 8.08 -5.64 15.48
CA SER A 399 9.20 -6.22 14.73
C SER A 399 10.52 -5.86 15.37
N VAL A 400 11.40 -6.84 15.49
CA VAL A 400 12.79 -6.64 15.90
C VAL A 400 13.56 -5.95 14.77
N ARG A 401 14.43 -5.03 15.16
CA ARG A 401 15.30 -4.23 14.28
C ARG A 401 16.67 -4.09 14.92
N LEU A 402 17.68 -3.92 14.08
CA LEU A 402 19.07 -3.72 14.50
C LEU A 402 19.41 -2.23 14.43
N GLY A 403 20.01 -1.69 15.49
CA GLY A 403 20.62 -0.36 15.53
C GLY A 403 22.06 -0.45 16.00
N THR A 404 22.88 0.55 15.70
CA THR A 404 24.28 0.57 16.19
C THR A 404 24.31 0.50 17.72
N GLY A 405 25.04 -0.47 18.26
CA GLY A 405 25.16 -0.72 19.70
C GLY A 405 23.95 -1.38 20.38
N ARG A 406 22.86 -1.70 19.67
CA ARG A 406 21.61 -2.14 20.33
C ARG A 406 20.64 -2.95 19.47
N LEU A 407 19.92 -3.84 20.14
CA LEU A 407 18.72 -4.50 19.63
C LEU A 407 17.48 -3.65 19.96
N LEU A 408 16.60 -3.49 18.97
CA LEU A 408 15.45 -2.62 19.08
C LEU A 408 14.15 -3.37 18.73
N LEU A 409 13.08 -3.11 19.48
CA LEU A 409 11.72 -3.58 19.17
C LEU A 409 10.89 -2.41 18.64
N ASN A 410 10.58 -2.40 17.36
CA ASN A 410 9.63 -1.45 16.78
C ASN A 410 8.21 -1.88 17.14
N ALA A 411 7.46 -1.05 17.86
CA ALA A 411 6.06 -1.30 18.20
C ALA A 411 5.16 -0.15 17.70
N ASN A 412 4.04 -0.47 17.05
CA ASN A 412 3.15 0.55 16.50
C ASN A 412 1.67 0.19 16.61
N VAL A 413 0.79 1.19 16.69
CA VAL A 413 -0.66 0.97 16.60
C VAL A 413 -1.02 0.55 15.17
N THR A 414 -1.85 -0.47 15.04
CA THR A 414 -2.40 -0.94 13.76
C THR A 414 -3.91 -1.16 13.86
N HIS A 415 -4.56 -1.32 12.71
CA HIS A 415 -6.00 -1.49 12.63
C HIS A 415 -6.32 -2.60 11.62
N GLY A 416 -7.32 -3.41 11.91
CA GLY A 416 -7.77 -4.52 11.08
C GLY A 416 -9.29 -4.55 10.96
N ILE A 417 -9.79 -5.22 9.92
CA ILE A 417 -11.23 -5.43 9.71
C ILE A 417 -11.56 -6.84 10.18
N PHE A 418 -12.61 -6.96 10.99
CA PHE A 418 -13.06 -8.22 11.58
C PHE A 418 -14.56 -8.39 11.39
N LYS A 419 -15.04 -9.64 11.44
CA LYS A 419 -16.48 -9.93 11.48
C LYS A 419 -17.06 -9.49 12.82
N VAL A 420 -18.31 -9.02 12.82
CA VAL A 420 -19.07 -8.83 14.06
C VAL A 420 -19.18 -10.17 14.80
N ALA A 421 -18.96 -10.14 16.10
CA ALA A 421 -19.13 -11.26 17.02
C ALA A 421 -20.45 -11.13 17.79
N GLY A 422 -20.93 -12.24 18.36
CA GLY A 422 -22.17 -12.27 19.15
C GLY A 422 -23.25 -13.13 18.51
N LYS A 423 -24.45 -13.10 19.10
CA LYS A 423 -25.56 -14.00 18.70
C LYS A 423 -26.09 -13.64 17.31
N CYS A 424 -26.25 -14.64 16.45
CA CYS A 424 -26.65 -14.43 15.07
C CYS A 424 -28.05 -13.82 14.94
N ASP A 425 -28.98 -14.13 15.85
CA ASP A 425 -30.33 -13.58 15.84
C ASP A 425 -30.35 -12.08 16.17
N GLU A 426 -29.54 -11.63 17.12
CA GLU A 426 -29.36 -10.21 17.44
C GLU A 426 -28.75 -9.47 16.26
N ILE A 427 -27.72 -10.05 15.62
CA ILE A 427 -27.12 -9.50 14.41
C ILE A 427 -28.19 -9.39 13.31
N PHE A 428 -28.95 -10.45 13.06
CA PHE A 428 -29.98 -10.44 12.01
C PHE A 428 -31.08 -9.42 12.30
N ARG A 429 -31.50 -9.28 13.57
CA ARG A 429 -32.45 -8.26 14.01
C ARG A 429 -31.92 -6.84 13.76
N ASN A 430 -30.68 -6.57 14.15
CA ASN A 430 -30.04 -5.26 13.99
C ASN A 430 -29.91 -4.84 12.52
N PHE A 431 -29.74 -5.81 11.61
CA PHE A 431 -29.65 -5.56 10.17
C PHE A 431 -30.97 -5.79 9.41
N ASN A 432 -32.08 -6.02 10.11
CA ASN A 432 -33.40 -6.28 9.52
C ASN A 432 -33.36 -7.42 8.48
N VAL A 433 -32.73 -8.53 8.86
CA VAL A 433 -32.58 -9.76 8.08
C VAL A 433 -33.61 -10.77 8.54
N TYR A 434 -34.52 -11.14 7.66
CA TYR A 434 -35.55 -12.16 7.86
C TYR A 434 -35.57 -13.10 6.65
N ALA A 435 -36.28 -14.23 6.76
CA ALA A 435 -36.53 -15.09 5.61
C ALA A 435 -37.16 -14.27 4.47
N ALA A 436 -36.73 -14.54 3.23
CA ALA A 436 -37.09 -13.71 2.08
C ALA A 436 -37.69 -14.55 0.95
N SER A 437 -38.91 -14.19 0.54
CA SER A 437 -39.57 -14.75 -0.64
C SER A 437 -38.85 -14.31 -1.93
N ARG A 438 -39.12 -15.00 -3.04
CA ARG A 438 -38.64 -14.60 -4.36
C ARG A 438 -39.20 -13.25 -4.81
N SER A 439 -40.38 -12.86 -4.33
CA SER A 439 -41.04 -11.58 -4.66
C SER A 439 -40.49 -10.39 -3.86
N ASP A 440 -39.93 -10.58 -2.67
CA ASP A 440 -39.44 -9.48 -1.83
C ASP A 440 -38.00 -9.06 -2.19
N ALA A 441 -37.89 -8.06 -3.06
CA ALA A 441 -36.61 -7.49 -3.48
C ALA A 441 -35.85 -6.77 -2.36
N ARG A 442 -36.51 -6.31 -1.29
CA ARG A 442 -35.85 -5.60 -0.17
C ARG A 442 -35.26 -6.59 0.81
N ALA A 443 -36.03 -7.59 1.25
CA ALA A 443 -35.55 -8.65 2.14
C ALA A 443 -34.37 -9.41 1.51
N LYS A 444 -34.46 -9.76 0.22
CA LYS A 444 -33.34 -10.39 -0.52
C LYS A 444 -32.05 -9.55 -0.49
N ARG A 445 -32.15 -8.22 -0.59
CA ARG A 445 -30.99 -7.32 -0.52
C ARG A 445 -30.36 -7.29 0.87
N ASN A 446 -31.18 -7.26 1.93
CA ASN A 446 -30.70 -7.30 3.30
C ASN A 446 -29.94 -8.60 3.59
N VAL A 447 -30.54 -9.76 3.27
CA VAL A 447 -29.90 -11.07 3.46
C VAL A 447 -28.61 -11.18 2.63
N SER A 448 -28.65 -10.77 1.35
CA SER A 448 -27.51 -10.82 0.44
C SER A 448 -26.29 -10.05 1.00
N THR A 449 -26.53 -8.93 1.67
CA THR A 449 -25.47 -8.08 2.24
C THR A 449 -24.64 -8.80 3.30
N ILE A 450 -25.29 -9.54 4.21
CA ILE A 450 -24.60 -10.31 5.27
C ILE A 450 -24.10 -11.65 4.75
N SER A 451 -24.85 -12.28 3.83
CA SER A 451 -24.52 -13.62 3.30
C SER A 451 -23.11 -13.72 2.70
N LYS A 452 -22.53 -12.60 2.26
CA LYS A 452 -21.17 -12.53 1.71
C LYS A 452 -20.08 -12.73 2.76
N PHE A 453 -20.34 -12.42 4.02
CA PHE A 453 -19.35 -12.45 5.10
C PHE A 453 -19.45 -13.68 6.01
N LEU A 454 -20.55 -14.42 5.93
CA LEU A 454 -20.80 -15.61 6.75
C LEU A 454 -20.03 -16.87 6.35
N PRO A 455 -19.70 -17.16 5.07
CA PRO A 455 -18.94 -18.35 4.73
C PRO A 455 -17.61 -18.44 5.49
N LYS A 456 -17.29 -19.65 5.96
CA LYS A 456 -16.10 -19.98 6.78
C LYS A 456 -16.01 -19.21 8.11
N THR A 457 -17.09 -18.57 8.55
CA THR A 457 -17.15 -17.94 9.87
C THR A 457 -17.24 -19.02 10.93
N ARG A 458 -16.32 -18.98 11.89
CA ARG A 458 -16.34 -19.82 13.08
C ARG A 458 -17.43 -19.34 14.02
N VAL A 459 -18.19 -20.29 14.54
CA VAL A 459 -19.34 -20.03 15.41
C VAL A 459 -19.35 -21.04 16.54
N TRP A 460 -19.87 -20.63 17.68
CA TRP A 460 -20.33 -21.54 18.70
C TRP A 460 -21.78 -21.92 18.42
N VAL A 461 -22.09 -23.21 18.59
CA VAL A 461 -23.43 -23.74 18.46
C VAL A 461 -23.77 -24.48 19.72
N THR A 462 -24.86 -24.09 20.36
CA THR A 462 -25.36 -24.75 21.56
C THR A 462 -26.26 -25.91 21.14
N MET A 463 -25.96 -27.13 21.58
CA MET A 463 -26.77 -28.32 21.28
C MET A 463 -26.97 -29.16 22.54
N THR A 464 -28.17 -29.71 22.71
CA THR A 464 -28.46 -30.68 23.76
C THR A 464 -28.10 -32.08 23.26
N VAL A 465 -27.25 -32.78 23.99
CA VAL A 465 -26.85 -34.17 23.71
C VAL A 465 -27.92 -35.13 24.25
N SER A 466 -27.90 -36.40 23.82
CA SER A 466 -28.88 -37.43 24.17
C SER A 466 -29.04 -37.69 25.68
N ASP A 467 -28.06 -37.27 26.49
CA ASP A 467 -28.06 -37.33 27.96
C ASP A 467 -28.71 -36.11 28.63
N GLY A 468 -29.28 -35.19 27.85
CA GLY A 468 -29.89 -33.95 28.34
C GLY A 468 -28.90 -32.82 28.66
N LYS A 469 -27.59 -33.04 28.53
CA LYS A 469 -26.57 -32.00 28.78
C LYS A 469 -26.45 -31.05 27.60
N THR A 470 -26.36 -29.76 27.89
CA THR A 470 -26.12 -28.73 26.89
C THR A 470 -24.63 -28.60 26.63
N VAL A 471 -24.21 -28.85 25.39
CA VAL A 471 -22.81 -28.74 24.95
C VAL A 471 -22.68 -27.65 23.91
N ARG A 472 -21.66 -26.79 24.06
CA ARG A 472 -21.32 -25.73 23.12
C ARG A 472 -20.20 -26.23 22.21
N ARG A 473 -20.43 -26.29 20.89
CA ARG A 473 -19.45 -26.78 19.91
C ARG A 473 -19.03 -25.69 18.95
N SER A 474 -17.74 -25.64 18.62
CA SER A 474 -17.23 -24.77 17.56
C SER A 474 -17.47 -25.39 16.18
N LYS A 475 -18.16 -24.68 15.28
CA LYS A 475 -18.40 -25.07 13.87
C LYS A 475 -18.05 -23.94 12.91
N ALA A 476 -18.04 -24.23 11.61
CA ALA A 476 -17.91 -23.23 10.56
C ALA A 476 -19.22 -23.10 9.78
N ILE A 477 -19.63 -21.87 9.47
CA ILE A 477 -20.77 -21.63 8.58
C ILE A 477 -20.35 -21.93 7.14
N PHE A 478 -21.11 -22.81 6.48
CA PHE A 478 -21.04 -22.99 5.02
C PHE A 478 -21.65 -21.77 4.31
N GLY A 479 -22.84 -21.35 4.75
CA GLY A 479 -23.52 -20.16 4.27
C GLY A 479 -24.96 -20.09 4.76
N ILE A 480 -25.68 -19.04 4.35
CA ILE A 480 -27.14 -18.96 4.50
C ILE A 480 -27.78 -19.93 3.50
N VAL A 481 -28.81 -20.66 3.91
CA VAL A 481 -29.58 -21.54 3.02
C VAL A 481 -30.25 -20.71 1.91
N LYS A 482 -30.16 -21.17 0.67
CA LYS A 482 -30.80 -20.53 -0.50
C LYS A 482 -31.60 -21.56 -1.29
N ALA A 483 -32.60 -21.12 -2.04
CA ALA A 483 -33.37 -21.99 -2.95
C ALA A 483 -32.49 -22.84 -3.86
N SER A 484 -31.40 -22.25 -4.37
CA SER A 484 -30.48 -22.90 -5.30
C SER A 484 -29.74 -24.11 -4.72
N HIS A 485 -29.67 -24.23 -3.39
CA HIS A 485 -29.07 -25.40 -2.72
C HIS A 485 -29.88 -26.68 -2.90
N ALA A 486 -31.19 -26.59 -3.21
CA ALA A 486 -32.02 -27.76 -3.49
C ALA A 486 -31.42 -28.65 -4.60
N ARG A 487 -30.72 -28.02 -5.57
CA ARG A 487 -30.04 -28.72 -6.68
C ARG A 487 -28.81 -29.54 -6.24
N SER A 488 -28.28 -29.27 -5.06
CA SER A 488 -27.11 -29.97 -4.50
C SER A 488 -27.49 -31.18 -3.67
N PHE A 489 -28.79 -31.36 -3.37
CA PHE A 489 -29.28 -32.50 -2.61
C PHE A 489 -29.57 -33.67 -3.57
N SER A 490 -29.15 -34.88 -3.18
CA SER A 490 -29.34 -36.08 -3.99
C SER A 490 -29.84 -37.24 -3.12
N GLY A 491 -30.72 -38.08 -3.67
CA GLY A 491 -31.23 -39.28 -3.01
C GLY A 491 -32.72 -39.19 -2.61
N PRO A 492 -33.35 -40.32 -2.27
CA PRO A 492 -34.80 -40.40 -2.00
C PRO A 492 -35.24 -39.60 -0.76
N ASN A 493 -34.33 -39.39 0.18
CA ASN A 493 -34.56 -38.71 1.47
C ASN A 493 -33.87 -37.34 1.55
N ALA A 494 -33.59 -36.71 0.39
CA ALA A 494 -32.96 -35.41 0.34
C ALA A 494 -33.84 -34.31 0.98
N PRO A 495 -33.23 -33.30 1.64
CA PRO A 495 -33.99 -32.17 2.18
C PRO A 495 -34.79 -31.44 1.10
N ARG A 496 -35.93 -30.86 1.50
CA ARG A 496 -36.81 -30.07 0.62
C ARG A 496 -36.82 -28.61 1.06
N ILE A 497 -36.73 -27.72 0.08
CA ILE A 497 -36.85 -26.27 0.27
C ILE A 497 -38.07 -25.81 -0.52
N ASP A 498 -38.93 -25.02 0.10
CA ASP A 498 -40.06 -24.36 -0.54
C ASP A 498 -39.59 -23.46 -1.70
N GLY A 499 -40.17 -23.68 -2.88
CA GLY A 499 -39.78 -23.02 -4.13
C GLY A 499 -40.00 -21.51 -4.11
N ASP A 500 -40.95 -21.02 -3.32
CA ASP A 500 -41.34 -19.60 -3.27
C ASP A 500 -40.35 -18.72 -2.49
N TRP A 501 -39.39 -19.33 -1.79
CA TRP A 501 -38.46 -18.66 -0.90
C TRP A 501 -37.03 -18.67 -1.45
N GLU A 502 -36.46 -17.49 -1.71
CA GLU A 502 -35.06 -17.37 -2.11
C GLU A 502 -34.12 -17.66 -0.92
N TYR A 503 -34.48 -17.14 0.26
CA TYR A 503 -33.78 -17.36 1.53
C TYR A 503 -34.78 -17.90 2.56
N PRO A 504 -34.97 -19.22 2.64
CA PRO A 504 -36.03 -19.84 3.43
C PRO A 504 -35.79 -19.76 4.95
N GLY A 505 -36.88 -19.64 5.70
CA GLY A 505 -36.89 -19.73 7.16
C GLY A 505 -37.19 -21.14 7.69
N PRO A 506 -37.30 -21.32 9.02
CA PRO A 506 -37.47 -22.64 9.64
C PRO A 506 -38.73 -23.41 9.19
N LYS A 507 -39.79 -22.70 8.81
CA LYS A 507 -41.05 -23.30 8.31
C LYS A 507 -40.97 -23.75 6.85
N ASN A 508 -39.98 -23.27 6.10
CA ASN A 508 -39.89 -23.43 4.64
C ASN A 508 -38.85 -24.47 4.21
N VAL A 509 -38.18 -25.12 5.16
CA VAL A 509 -37.21 -26.20 4.92
C VAL A 509 -37.62 -27.42 5.72
N SER A 510 -37.67 -28.57 5.06
CA SER A 510 -37.93 -29.86 5.69
C SER A 510 -36.86 -30.88 5.37
N PHE A 511 -36.66 -31.83 6.27
CA PHE A 511 -35.72 -32.93 6.10
C PHE A 511 -36.38 -34.24 6.54
N TYR A 512 -35.86 -35.35 6.05
CA TYR A 512 -36.40 -36.67 6.34
C TYR A 512 -35.90 -37.17 7.70
N LEU A 513 -36.82 -37.49 8.60
CA LEU A 513 -36.56 -38.01 9.94
C LEU A 513 -37.70 -38.96 10.32
N GLU A 514 -37.38 -40.13 10.90
CA GLU A 514 -38.39 -41.09 11.39
C GLU A 514 -39.50 -41.41 10.35
N ASN A 515 -39.07 -41.77 9.13
CA ASN A 515 -39.93 -42.13 8.00
C ASN A 515 -40.88 -41.03 7.47
N ARG A 516 -40.69 -39.77 7.87
CA ARG A 516 -41.49 -38.63 7.38
C ARG A 516 -40.64 -37.38 7.16
N TYR A 517 -41.19 -36.42 6.41
CA TYR A 517 -40.59 -35.09 6.32
C TYR A 517 -41.05 -34.24 7.50
N VAL A 518 -40.10 -33.63 8.20
CA VAL A 518 -40.36 -32.71 9.32
C VAL A 518 -39.73 -31.36 8.99
N THR A 519 -40.44 -30.26 9.24
CA THR A 519 -39.87 -28.92 9.05
C THR A 519 -38.80 -28.63 10.10
N VAL A 520 -37.85 -27.76 9.79
CA VAL A 520 -36.87 -27.32 10.80
C VAL A 520 -37.59 -26.67 11.99
N PHE A 521 -38.67 -25.93 11.76
CA PHE A 521 -39.51 -25.36 12.83
C PHE A 521 -40.06 -26.45 13.77
N ASP A 522 -40.72 -27.47 13.21
CA ASP A 522 -41.35 -28.53 14.02
C ASP A 522 -40.32 -29.37 14.77
N TYR A 523 -39.16 -29.64 14.16
CA TYR A 523 -38.07 -30.36 14.81
C TYR A 523 -37.52 -29.60 16.03
N TYR A 524 -37.29 -28.29 15.93
CA TYR A 524 -36.80 -27.52 17.07
C TYR A 524 -37.86 -27.33 18.15
N ARG A 525 -39.15 -27.26 17.76
CA ARG A 525 -40.27 -27.23 18.70
C ARG A 525 -40.40 -28.53 19.49
N SER A 526 -40.31 -29.68 18.83
CA SER A 526 -40.46 -30.98 19.51
C SER A 526 -39.23 -31.37 20.32
N LYS A 527 -38.02 -31.19 19.76
CA LYS A 527 -36.78 -31.68 20.38
C LYS A 527 -36.21 -30.74 21.43
N TYR A 528 -36.29 -29.43 21.22
CA TYR A 528 -35.66 -28.42 22.10
C TYR A 528 -36.68 -27.53 22.83
N ASN A 529 -37.98 -27.80 22.71
CA ASN A 529 -39.07 -26.95 23.22
C ASN A 529 -38.88 -25.47 22.84
N PHE A 530 -38.38 -25.22 21.64
CA PHE A 530 -38.04 -23.88 21.16
C PHE A 530 -38.83 -23.55 19.90
N GLN A 531 -39.32 -22.31 19.79
CA GLN A 531 -40.03 -21.83 18.60
C GLN A 531 -39.14 -20.87 17.81
N PRO A 532 -38.49 -21.33 16.72
CA PRO A 532 -37.65 -20.46 15.90
C PRO A 532 -38.41 -19.29 15.28
N GLN A 533 -37.78 -18.12 15.29
CA GLN A 533 -38.28 -16.94 14.59
C GLN A 533 -38.05 -17.06 13.08
N ASN A 534 -38.64 -16.13 12.32
CA ASN A 534 -38.58 -16.16 10.85
C ASN A 534 -37.25 -15.61 10.28
N TYR A 535 -36.12 -16.12 10.76
CA TYR A 535 -34.79 -15.82 10.26
C TYR A 535 -34.35 -16.79 9.15
N PRO A 536 -33.50 -16.38 8.20
CA PRO A 536 -32.92 -17.33 7.24
C PRO A 536 -32.11 -18.41 7.96
N LEU A 537 -32.28 -19.67 7.54
CA LEU A 537 -31.51 -20.77 8.13
C LEU A 537 -30.02 -20.70 7.77
N LEU A 538 -29.16 -21.09 8.71
CA LEU A 538 -27.73 -21.26 8.49
C LEU A 538 -27.41 -22.73 8.17
N ASN A 539 -26.54 -22.97 7.19
CA ASN A 539 -25.97 -24.28 6.94
C ASN A 539 -24.59 -24.38 7.62
N LEU A 540 -24.43 -25.32 8.55
CA LEU A 540 -23.16 -25.62 9.23
C LEU A 540 -22.52 -26.94 8.76
N GLY A 541 -23.12 -27.61 7.79
CA GLY A 541 -22.63 -28.84 7.16
C GLY A 541 -21.92 -28.55 5.83
N THR A 542 -22.11 -29.44 4.85
CA THR A 542 -21.62 -29.23 3.47
C THR A 542 -22.78 -28.90 2.53
N ALA A 543 -22.49 -28.66 1.25
CA ALA A 543 -23.52 -28.50 0.22
C ALA A 543 -24.34 -29.79 0.03
N SER A 544 -23.68 -30.95 0.06
CA SER A 544 -24.30 -32.27 -0.16
C SER A 544 -24.92 -32.88 1.09
N LYS A 545 -24.35 -32.59 2.26
CA LYS A 545 -24.85 -33.01 3.58
C LYS A 545 -25.06 -31.77 4.46
N PRO A 546 -26.13 -30.99 4.23
CA PRO A 546 -26.37 -29.77 4.98
C PRO A 546 -26.76 -30.05 6.43
N THR A 547 -26.45 -29.11 7.32
CA THR A 547 -26.93 -29.10 8.70
C THR A 547 -27.63 -27.76 8.94
N PHE A 548 -28.95 -27.78 8.96
CA PHE A 548 -29.77 -26.58 9.10
C PHE A 548 -29.91 -26.17 10.56
N VAL A 549 -29.51 -24.93 10.88
CA VAL A 549 -29.53 -24.39 12.23
C VAL A 549 -30.20 -23.01 12.23
N PRO A 550 -31.20 -22.76 13.09
CA PRO A 550 -31.75 -21.42 13.33
C PRO A 550 -30.69 -20.44 13.85
N ALA A 551 -30.84 -19.16 13.55
CA ALA A 551 -29.88 -18.12 13.93
C ALA A 551 -29.71 -18.02 15.46
N GLU A 552 -30.75 -18.33 16.22
CA GLU A 552 -30.82 -18.25 17.69
C GLU A 552 -29.91 -19.25 18.40
N PHE A 553 -29.49 -20.32 17.71
CA PHE A 553 -28.58 -21.34 18.24
C PHE A 553 -27.13 -21.08 17.85
N VAL A 554 -26.85 -20.00 17.13
CA VAL A 554 -25.53 -19.72 16.55
C VAL A 554 -24.97 -18.40 17.09
N GLU A 555 -23.73 -18.44 17.54
CA GLU A 555 -23.00 -17.27 18.03
C GLU A 555 -21.67 -17.13 17.29
N ILE A 556 -21.41 -15.98 16.69
CA ILE A 556 -20.18 -15.71 15.95
C ILE A 556 -19.03 -15.45 16.92
N GLN A 557 -17.94 -16.21 16.76
CA GLN A 557 -16.73 -16.03 17.56
C GLN A 557 -16.04 -14.69 17.26
N PRO A 558 -15.45 -14.02 18.26
CA PRO A 558 -14.64 -12.82 18.03
C PRO A 558 -13.34 -13.11 17.26
N GLY A 559 -12.64 -12.05 16.86
CA GLY A 559 -11.29 -12.18 16.32
C GLY A 559 -11.15 -12.68 14.88
N GLN A 560 -12.26 -12.76 14.13
CA GLN A 560 -12.24 -13.27 12.77
C GLN A 560 -11.93 -12.19 11.74
N ALA A 561 -10.66 -12.05 11.39
CA ALA A 561 -10.20 -11.06 10.41
C ALA A 561 -10.82 -11.29 9.01
N VAL A 562 -11.15 -10.20 8.32
CA VAL A 562 -11.72 -10.20 6.97
C VAL A 562 -10.94 -9.25 6.08
N LYS A 563 -10.78 -9.62 4.82
CA LYS A 563 -10.28 -8.72 3.78
C LYS A 563 -11.46 -8.32 2.91
N ALA A 564 -12.13 -7.28 3.38
CA ALA A 564 -13.30 -6.73 2.72
C ALA A 564 -12.94 -5.37 2.13
N LYS A 565 -13.30 -5.17 0.84
CA LYS A 565 -13.34 -3.83 0.25
C LYS A 565 -14.41 -3.03 0.99
N LEU A 566 -13.93 -2.09 1.81
CA LEU A 566 -14.80 -1.16 2.50
C LEU A 566 -15.44 -0.23 1.49
N ASN A 567 -16.74 0.00 1.60
CA ASN A 567 -17.34 1.12 0.89
C ASN A 567 -16.80 2.43 1.49
N SER A 568 -16.92 3.48 0.73
CA SER A 568 -17.19 4.84 1.16
C SER A 568 -17.38 5.16 2.65
N ARG A 569 -18.56 4.86 3.18
CA ARG A 569 -18.96 5.16 4.56
C ARG A 569 -18.08 4.40 5.54
N GLU A 570 -17.91 3.10 5.33
CA GLU A 570 -17.04 2.23 6.15
C GLU A 570 -15.58 2.70 6.11
N SER A 571 -15.11 3.16 4.96
CA SER A 571 -13.76 3.71 4.79
C SER A 571 -13.57 4.98 5.60
N THR A 572 -14.61 5.82 5.68
CA THR A 572 -14.62 7.02 6.52
C THR A 572 -14.64 6.66 8.00
N GLU A 573 -15.49 5.71 8.42
CA GLU A 573 -15.51 5.25 9.82
C GLU A 573 -14.18 4.60 10.22
N MET A 574 -13.60 3.76 9.37
CA MET A 574 -12.26 3.21 9.56
C MET A 574 -11.20 4.32 9.69
N VAL A 575 -11.27 5.37 8.88
CA VAL A 575 -10.33 6.51 8.99
C VAL A 575 -10.55 7.28 10.28
N ASN A 576 -11.80 7.55 10.66
CA ASN A 576 -12.12 8.26 11.90
C ASN A 576 -11.59 7.49 13.11
N PHE A 577 -11.75 6.17 13.11
CA PHE A 577 -11.25 5.29 14.16
C PHE A 577 -9.72 5.19 14.20
N ALA A 578 -9.07 5.09 13.03
CA ALA A 578 -7.62 4.92 12.93
C ALA A 578 -6.82 6.24 13.03
N CYS A 579 -7.45 7.38 12.77
CA CYS A 579 -6.79 8.68 12.74
C CYS A 579 -6.56 9.23 14.15
N ARG A 580 -5.39 8.95 14.70
CA ARG A 580 -5.01 9.34 16.07
C ARG A 580 -3.82 10.30 16.12
N SER A 581 -3.82 11.17 17.12
CA SER A 581 -2.71 12.09 17.38
C SER A 581 -1.42 11.32 17.70
N PRO A 582 -0.25 11.96 17.50
CA PRO A 582 1.04 11.47 17.99
C PRO A 582 1.00 11.04 19.46
N TYR A 583 0.45 11.88 20.34
CA TYR A 583 0.28 11.59 21.77
C TYR A 583 -0.51 10.31 22.01
N ALA A 584 -1.73 10.22 21.47
CA ALA A 584 -2.62 9.08 21.72
C ALA A 584 -2.04 7.75 21.20
N ASN A 585 -1.26 7.80 20.11
CA ASN A 585 -0.57 6.63 19.60
C ASN A 585 0.57 6.19 20.52
N ALA A 586 1.45 7.10 20.95
CA ALA A 586 2.53 6.78 21.89
C ALA A 586 1.98 6.24 23.22
N PHE A 587 0.90 6.83 23.73
CA PHE A 587 0.22 6.36 24.93
C PHE A 587 -0.35 4.93 24.78
N SER A 588 -1.06 4.63 23.69
CA SER A 588 -1.53 3.25 23.46
C SER A 588 -0.39 2.26 23.28
N ILE A 589 0.73 2.64 22.68
CA ILE A 589 1.90 1.74 22.50
C ILE A 589 2.53 1.40 23.85
N THR A 590 2.60 2.37 24.78
CA THR A 590 3.23 2.21 26.10
C THR A 590 2.31 1.62 27.17
N GLY A 591 0.99 1.71 26.99
CA GLY A 591 -0.01 1.01 27.82
C GLY A 591 -0.51 -0.28 27.18
N GLU A 592 -1.70 -0.23 26.56
CA GLU A 592 -2.42 -1.34 25.91
C GLU A 592 -1.54 -2.23 25.00
N GLY A 593 -0.57 -1.61 24.31
CA GLY A 593 0.33 -2.29 23.40
C GLY A 593 1.30 -3.22 24.11
N ARG A 594 1.81 -2.83 25.29
CA ARG A 594 2.71 -3.70 26.07
C ARG A 594 1.98 -4.94 26.56
N GLU A 595 0.74 -4.79 27.03
CA GLU A 595 -0.11 -5.92 27.46
C GLU A 595 -0.43 -6.84 26.27
N THR A 596 -0.95 -6.28 25.17
CA THR A 596 -1.37 -7.07 23.99
C THR A 596 -0.20 -7.84 23.35
N LEU A 597 0.99 -7.25 23.35
CA LEU A 597 2.19 -7.87 22.80
C LEU A 597 2.93 -8.76 23.81
N GLY A 598 2.51 -8.79 25.08
CA GLY A 598 3.14 -9.58 26.13
C GLY A 598 4.58 -9.16 26.42
N LEU A 599 4.91 -7.87 26.28
CA LEU A 599 6.30 -7.36 26.41
C LEU A 599 6.87 -7.48 27.83
N ASP A 600 6.00 -7.71 28.80
CA ASP A 600 6.30 -7.87 30.22
C ASP A 600 5.90 -9.25 30.75
N GLY A 601 5.62 -10.21 29.86
CA GLY A 601 5.13 -11.54 30.23
C GLY A 601 6.24 -12.56 30.51
N GLU A 602 5.91 -13.61 31.27
CA GLU A 602 6.82 -14.70 31.67
C GLU A 602 7.51 -15.39 30.49
N VAL A 603 6.88 -15.41 29.31
CA VAL A 603 7.46 -16.05 28.11
C VAL A 603 8.80 -15.41 27.75
N LEU A 604 8.87 -14.07 27.70
CA LEU A 604 10.10 -13.36 27.37
C LEU A 604 11.14 -13.50 28.50
N GLU A 605 10.68 -13.49 29.75
CA GLU A 605 11.53 -13.69 30.92
C GLU A 605 12.20 -15.06 30.93
N LYS A 606 11.47 -16.14 30.61
CA LYS A 606 12.02 -17.51 30.46
C LYS A 606 13.07 -17.57 29.35
N PHE A 607 12.88 -16.81 28.28
CA PHE A 607 13.89 -16.64 27.24
C PHE A 607 15.06 -15.73 27.65
N GLY A 608 15.03 -15.11 28.84
CA GLY A 608 16.05 -14.16 29.27
C GLY A 608 16.05 -12.85 28.48
N ILE A 609 14.89 -12.46 27.94
CA ILE A 609 14.67 -11.22 27.19
C ILE A 609 13.97 -10.20 28.09
N ALA A 610 14.55 -8.99 28.17
CA ALA A 610 13.93 -7.85 28.82
C ALA A 610 13.73 -6.71 27.81
N VAL A 611 12.55 -6.09 27.84
CA VAL A 611 12.20 -4.93 27.01
C VAL A 611 12.13 -3.69 27.88
N ASP A 612 12.82 -2.62 27.47
CA ASP A 612 12.79 -1.35 28.20
C ASP A 612 11.35 -0.84 28.36
N LYS A 613 11.07 -0.19 29.49
CA LYS A 613 9.72 0.29 29.83
C LYS A 613 9.33 1.56 29.06
N THR A 614 10.32 2.37 28.70
CA THR A 614 10.14 3.63 27.97
C THR A 614 10.45 3.45 26.50
N LEU A 615 9.81 4.28 25.66
CA LEU A 615 10.22 4.42 24.26
C LEU A 615 11.65 4.96 24.15
N LEU A 616 12.29 4.78 23.01
CA LEU A 616 13.63 5.30 22.73
C LEU A 616 13.58 6.79 22.40
N THR A 617 14.51 7.58 22.93
CA THR A 617 14.75 8.95 22.44
C THR A 617 15.86 8.97 21.40
N VAL A 618 15.66 9.77 20.36
CA VAL A 618 16.58 9.92 19.24
C VAL A 618 16.87 11.40 18.99
N GLN A 619 18.08 11.66 18.49
CA GLN A 619 18.45 12.99 18.04
C GLN A 619 18.07 13.15 16.56
N GLY A 620 17.23 14.15 16.29
CA GLY A 620 16.89 14.59 14.94
C GLY A 620 17.37 16.01 14.66
N ARG A 621 17.14 16.46 13.43
CA ARG A 621 17.40 17.82 12.96
C ARG A 621 16.24 18.30 12.10
N VAL A 622 15.93 19.59 12.12
CA VAL A 622 14.90 20.19 11.27
C VAL A 622 15.57 21.05 10.21
N LEU A 623 15.50 20.57 8.96
CA LEU A 623 15.99 21.31 7.80
C LEU A 623 15.04 22.48 7.46
N PRO A 624 15.57 23.65 7.07
CA PRO A 624 14.75 24.77 6.65
C PRO A 624 13.99 24.43 5.36
N ALA A 625 12.75 24.92 5.25
CA ALA A 625 12.00 24.83 4.00
C ALA A 625 12.64 25.72 2.92
N PRO A 626 12.82 25.22 1.68
CA PRO A 626 13.33 26.04 0.60
C PRO A 626 12.29 27.06 0.14
N ALA A 627 12.75 28.17 -0.42
CA ALA A 627 11.88 29.08 -1.14
C ALA A 627 11.63 28.58 -2.57
N VAL A 628 10.40 28.76 -3.05
CA VAL A 628 10.00 28.43 -4.43
C VAL A 628 9.76 29.71 -5.23
N ALA A 629 9.93 29.64 -6.54
CA ALA A 629 9.78 30.76 -7.46
C ALA A 629 8.57 30.59 -8.37
N TYR A 630 7.78 31.65 -8.47
CA TYR A 630 6.69 31.85 -9.43
C TYR A 630 6.88 33.19 -10.15
N LEU A 631 5.96 33.57 -11.04
CA LEU A 631 5.93 34.89 -11.65
C LEU A 631 4.86 35.77 -11.00
N ASP A 632 5.11 37.08 -10.86
CA ASP A 632 4.07 38.05 -10.51
C ASP A 632 3.23 38.47 -11.73
N SER A 633 2.31 39.42 -11.52
CA SER A 633 1.46 39.97 -12.58
C SER A 633 2.27 40.61 -13.72
N LYS A 634 3.44 41.19 -13.42
CA LYS A 634 4.40 41.82 -14.35
C LYS A 634 5.39 40.81 -14.95
N ARG A 635 5.20 39.51 -14.72
CA ARG A 635 6.08 38.41 -15.16
C ARG A 635 7.50 38.46 -14.57
N LYS A 636 7.68 39.10 -13.42
CA LYS A 636 8.94 39.09 -12.68
C LYS A 636 8.96 37.90 -11.72
N GLU A 637 10.12 37.24 -11.62
CA GLU A 637 10.30 36.15 -10.68
C GLU A 637 10.08 36.63 -9.24
N THR A 638 9.18 35.94 -8.54
CA THR A 638 8.75 36.25 -7.17
C THR A 638 8.99 35.06 -6.28
N GLU A 639 9.63 35.34 -5.15
CA GLU A 639 9.94 34.36 -4.14
C GLU A 639 8.75 34.08 -3.23
N ILE A 640 8.44 32.81 -3.04
CA ILE A 640 7.41 32.32 -2.14
C ILE A 640 8.10 31.46 -1.09
N ARG A 641 7.92 31.84 0.18
CA ARG A 641 8.40 31.07 1.34
C ARG A 641 7.27 30.19 1.86
N PRO A 642 7.34 28.86 1.67
CA PRO A 642 6.32 27.95 2.18
C PRO A 642 6.17 28.08 3.70
N PHE A 643 4.93 28.17 4.17
CA PHE A 643 4.61 28.15 5.60
C PHE A 643 3.95 26.81 5.95
N GLY A 644 4.49 26.09 6.93
CA GLY A 644 4.04 24.73 7.23
C GLY A 644 4.08 23.82 6.00
N ALA A 645 5.11 23.95 5.17
CA ALA A 645 5.27 23.24 3.91
C ALA A 645 4.12 23.44 2.89
N SER A 646 3.37 24.56 2.96
CA SER A 646 2.29 24.89 2.02
C SER A 646 2.31 26.35 1.60
N TRP A 647 1.79 26.62 0.40
CA TRP A 647 1.56 27.96 -0.17
C TRP A 647 0.30 27.94 -1.05
N ASN A 648 -0.03 29.04 -1.73
CA ASN A 648 -1.18 29.12 -2.65
C ASN A 648 -0.85 29.95 -3.90
N MET A 649 -1.75 29.93 -4.89
CA MET A 649 -1.60 30.61 -6.18
C MET A 649 -2.14 32.06 -6.19
N LYS A 650 -2.38 32.69 -5.03
CA LYS A 650 -2.93 34.04 -4.99
C LYS A 650 -1.88 35.04 -5.46
N ASN A 651 -2.25 35.89 -6.42
CA ASN A 651 -1.40 36.96 -6.98
C ASN A 651 -0.11 36.47 -7.67
N ILE A 652 -0.04 35.19 -8.04
CA ILE A 652 1.11 34.60 -8.73
C ILE A 652 0.65 33.80 -9.96
N LYS A 653 1.56 33.66 -10.91
CA LYS A 653 1.41 32.96 -12.20
C LYS A 653 2.44 31.85 -12.29
N VAL A 654 2.15 30.82 -13.09
CA VAL A 654 3.09 29.70 -13.30
C VAL A 654 4.44 30.20 -13.83
N TYR A 655 5.53 29.53 -13.45
CA TYR A 655 6.90 29.92 -13.84
C TYR A 655 7.09 29.89 -15.37
N LYS A 656 6.56 28.86 -16.03
CA LYS A 656 6.56 28.70 -17.49
C LYS A 656 5.24 28.10 -17.94
N SER A 657 4.53 28.78 -18.82
CA SER A 657 3.34 28.23 -19.48
C SER A 657 3.73 27.08 -20.42
N GLY A 658 2.90 26.04 -20.45
CA GLY A 658 2.97 25.02 -21.50
C GLY A 658 2.56 25.55 -22.88
N LYS A 659 2.53 24.65 -23.87
CA LYS A 659 1.99 24.95 -25.20
C LYS A 659 0.57 25.51 -25.07
N PRO A 660 0.23 26.62 -25.75
CA PRO A 660 -1.12 27.16 -25.74
C PRO A 660 -2.14 26.11 -26.20
N ILE A 661 -3.18 25.90 -25.40
CA ILE A 661 -4.24 24.92 -25.69
C ILE A 661 -5.29 25.62 -26.55
N GLN A 662 -5.21 25.45 -27.87
CA GLN A 662 -6.09 26.15 -28.82
C GLN A 662 -7.38 25.37 -29.06
N ARG A 663 -7.30 24.04 -29.11
CA ARG A 663 -8.42 23.17 -29.47
C ARG A 663 -8.70 22.21 -28.32
N TRP A 664 -9.72 22.51 -27.53
CA TRP A 664 -10.16 21.66 -26.43
C TRP A 664 -11.68 21.51 -26.42
N THR A 665 -12.17 20.48 -25.74
CA THR A 665 -13.61 20.22 -25.61
C THR A 665 -13.99 19.76 -24.20
N PHE A 666 -15.29 19.68 -23.94
CA PHE A 666 -15.87 19.34 -22.64
C PHE A 666 -17.00 18.32 -22.79
N VAL A 667 -17.04 17.32 -21.88
CA VAL A 667 -18.10 16.30 -21.87
C VAL A 667 -18.45 15.87 -20.44
N ASN A 668 -19.73 15.59 -20.22
CA ASN A 668 -20.23 14.94 -19.00
C ASN A 668 -20.36 13.43 -19.21
N LEU A 669 -19.87 12.63 -18.27
CA LEU A 669 -20.00 11.17 -18.29
C LEU A 669 -20.89 10.69 -17.14
N ALA A 670 -21.91 9.93 -17.50
CA ALA A 670 -22.88 9.24 -16.64
C ALA A 670 -23.35 10.05 -15.42
N PRO A 671 -23.98 11.23 -15.62
CA PRO A 671 -24.64 11.93 -14.54
C PRO A 671 -25.82 11.08 -14.03
N PHE A 672 -25.92 10.89 -12.70
CA PHE A 672 -27.00 10.11 -12.07
C PHE A 672 -28.41 10.74 -12.21
N ALA A 673 -28.51 11.97 -12.71
CA ALA A 673 -29.74 12.73 -13.00
C ALA A 673 -29.37 14.05 -13.70
N ASP A 674 -30.35 14.79 -14.23
CA ASP A 674 -30.16 16.11 -14.85
C ASP A 674 -29.46 17.12 -13.93
N HIS A 675 -29.67 17.03 -12.61
CA HIS A 675 -29.06 17.94 -11.62
C HIS A 675 -27.54 17.83 -11.50
N ASN A 676 -26.90 16.76 -12.01
CA ASN A 676 -25.45 16.58 -11.98
C ASN A 676 -24.74 16.89 -13.30
N VAL A 677 -25.51 17.19 -14.36
CA VAL A 677 -24.94 17.68 -15.63
C VAL A 677 -24.28 19.03 -15.38
N VAL A 678 -22.99 19.14 -15.67
CA VAL A 678 -22.27 20.42 -15.59
C VAL A 678 -22.49 21.18 -16.90
N PRO A 679 -22.98 22.43 -16.85
CA PRO A 679 -23.16 23.23 -18.05
C PRO A 679 -21.80 23.64 -18.63
N ILE A 680 -21.74 23.83 -19.95
CA ILE A 680 -20.51 24.21 -20.65
C ILE A 680 -19.93 25.53 -20.15
N SER A 681 -20.77 26.47 -19.69
CA SER A 681 -20.35 27.75 -19.11
C SER A 681 -19.43 27.60 -17.90
N LYS A 682 -19.54 26.51 -17.13
CA LYS A 682 -18.61 26.22 -16.02
C LYS A 682 -17.24 25.78 -16.51
N ALA A 683 -17.17 25.11 -17.66
CA ALA A 683 -15.89 24.80 -18.31
C ALA A 683 -15.24 26.08 -18.87
N GLU A 684 -16.03 27.00 -19.43
CA GLU A 684 -15.55 28.32 -19.89
C GLU A 684 -15.03 29.18 -18.73
N GLU A 685 -15.74 29.20 -17.59
CA GLU A 685 -15.29 29.87 -16.36
C GLU A 685 -13.94 29.30 -15.88
N PHE A 686 -13.78 27.98 -15.93
CA PHE A 686 -12.52 27.33 -15.61
C PHE A 686 -11.40 27.72 -16.58
N ALA A 687 -11.67 27.79 -17.89
CA ALA A 687 -10.69 28.23 -18.89
C ALA A 687 -10.28 29.70 -18.67
N ALA A 688 -11.22 30.58 -18.36
CA ALA A 688 -10.93 31.97 -18.00
C ALA A 688 -10.03 32.04 -16.74
N PHE A 689 -10.31 31.23 -15.72
CA PHE A 689 -9.47 31.14 -14.53
C PHE A 689 -8.05 30.67 -14.85
N MET A 690 -7.87 29.67 -15.72
CA MET A 690 -6.55 29.21 -16.16
C MET A 690 -5.72 30.32 -16.80
N ASN A 691 -6.35 31.17 -17.63
CA ASN A 691 -5.68 32.31 -18.25
C ASN A 691 -5.20 33.34 -17.21
N THR A 692 -5.89 33.51 -16.08
CA THR A 692 -5.41 34.37 -14.98
C THR A 692 -4.10 33.88 -14.35
N MET A 693 -3.85 32.57 -14.41
CA MET A 693 -2.63 31.92 -13.92
C MET A 693 -1.50 31.87 -14.96
N ASP A 694 -1.67 32.52 -16.12
CA ASP A 694 -0.78 32.45 -17.29
C ASP A 694 -0.72 31.05 -17.93
N ILE A 695 -1.77 30.24 -17.76
CA ILE A 695 -1.90 28.95 -18.44
C ILE A 695 -2.78 29.17 -19.67
N LYS A 696 -2.13 29.28 -20.83
CA LYS A 696 -2.73 29.73 -22.08
C LYS A 696 -3.71 28.70 -22.64
N ILE A 697 -5.00 29.05 -22.67
CA ILE A 697 -6.08 28.22 -23.21
C ILE A 697 -7.11 29.08 -23.94
N ALA A 698 -7.69 28.58 -25.03
CA ALA A 698 -8.81 29.22 -25.70
C ALA A 698 -10.02 29.32 -24.74
N ASN A 699 -10.64 30.51 -24.65
CA ASN A 699 -11.72 30.75 -23.68
C ASN A 699 -12.96 29.87 -23.90
N LYS A 700 -13.25 29.50 -25.15
CA LYS A 700 -14.41 28.67 -25.50
C LYS A 700 -13.95 27.29 -25.98
N PRO A 701 -14.53 26.19 -25.45
CA PRO A 701 -14.30 24.86 -25.99
C PRO A 701 -14.98 24.69 -27.36
N ILE A 702 -14.45 23.79 -28.18
CA ILE A 702 -15.12 23.31 -29.39
C ILE A 702 -16.33 22.47 -28.95
N PRO A 703 -17.56 22.81 -29.39
CA PRO A 703 -18.77 22.09 -29.02
C PRO A 703 -18.70 20.61 -29.41
N ALA A 704 -18.92 19.73 -28.43
CA ALA A 704 -19.02 18.30 -28.66
C ALA A 704 -20.35 17.94 -29.36
N PRO A 705 -20.39 16.85 -30.17
CA PRO A 705 -21.62 16.37 -30.79
C PRO A 705 -22.64 15.90 -29.74
N THR A 706 -22.16 15.51 -28.56
CA THR A 706 -22.97 15.30 -27.37
C THR A 706 -22.28 15.90 -26.16
N LEU A 707 -23.02 16.66 -25.36
CA LEU A 707 -22.55 17.19 -24.08
C LEU A 707 -22.57 16.13 -22.97
N VAL A 708 -23.37 15.07 -23.14
CA VAL A 708 -23.62 14.04 -22.12
C VAL A 708 -23.54 12.65 -22.72
N ILE A 709 -22.67 11.81 -22.18
CA ILE A 709 -22.65 10.38 -22.46
C ILE A 709 -23.24 9.66 -21.25
N SER A 710 -24.43 9.08 -21.38
CA SER A 710 -25.09 8.33 -20.31
C SER A 710 -24.34 7.03 -20.00
N ALA A 711 -24.62 6.39 -18.86
CA ALA A 711 -24.03 5.08 -18.53
C ALA A 711 -24.33 4.03 -19.61
N ALA A 712 -25.58 3.96 -20.08
CA ALA A 712 -25.95 3.04 -21.15
C ALA A 712 -25.28 3.40 -22.50
N GLY A 713 -25.08 4.69 -22.80
CA GLY A 713 -24.32 5.11 -23.97
C GLY A 713 -22.84 4.74 -23.86
N PHE A 714 -22.26 4.87 -22.66
CA PHE A 714 -20.89 4.48 -22.37
C PHE A 714 -20.69 2.97 -22.61
N GLU A 715 -21.60 2.15 -22.11
CA GLU A 715 -21.60 0.69 -22.33
C GLU A 715 -21.76 0.31 -23.81
N ARG A 716 -22.55 1.08 -24.57
CA ARG A 716 -22.70 0.91 -26.03
C ARG A 716 -21.54 1.45 -26.85
N GLY A 717 -20.48 1.97 -26.22
CA GLY A 717 -19.28 2.46 -26.91
C GLY A 717 -19.31 3.92 -27.36
N SER A 718 -20.31 4.72 -26.96
CA SER A 718 -20.40 6.15 -27.35
C SER A 718 -19.19 6.98 -26.91
N ALA A 719 -18.48 6.56 -25.85
CA ALA A 719 -17.23 7.21 -25.46
C ALA A 719 -16.15 7.08 -26.54
N ASN A 720 -16.01 5.91 -27.17
CA ASN A 720 -15.02 5.73 -28.24
C ASN A 720 -15.35 6.60 -29.46
N GLU A 721 -16.62 6.66 -29.87
CA GLU A 721 -17.05 7.54 -30.97
C GLU A 721 -16.80 9.02 -30.67
N PHE A 722 -17.00 9.45 -29.43
CA PHE A 722 -16.65 10.81 -29.00
C PHE A 722 -15.15 11.09 -29.14
N PHE A 723 -14.28 10.16 -28.72
CA PHE A 723 -12.83 10.34 -28.90
C PHE A 723 -12.39 10.28 -30.36
N LYS A 724 -13.04 9.46 -31.19
CA LYS A 724 -12.82 9.43 -32.65
C LYS A 724 -13.16 10.77 -33.29
N TRP A 725 -14.32 11.35 -32.94
CA TRP A 725 -14.69 12.70 -33.36
C TRP A 725 -13.67 13.74 -32.87
N ALA A 726 -13.26 13.67 -31.60
CA ALA A 726 -12.29 14.61 -31.03
C ALA A 726 -10.95 14.54 -31.78
N LYS A 727 -10.51 13.34 -32.16
CA LYS A 727 -9.31 13.16 -32.99
C LYS A 727 -9.49 13.79 -34.37
N GLY A 728 -10.61 13.56 -35.05
CA GLY A 728 -10.93 14.16 -36.35
C GLY A 728 -11.02 15.69 -36.31
N GLN A 729 -11.39 16.26 -35.16
CA GLN A 729 -11.41 17.71 -34.92
C GLN A 729 -10.08 18.26 -34.40
N ASN A 730 -8.98 17.49 -34.39
CA ASN A 730 -7.69 17.91 -33.86
C ASN A 730 -7.78 18.48 -32.44
N ILE A 731 -8.59 17.86 -31.57
CA ILE A 731 -8.69 18.23 -30.16
C ILE A 731 -7.41 17.82 -29.42
N GLU A 732 -6.81 18.77 -28.70
CA GLU A 732 -5.59 18.61 -27.91
C GLU A 732 -5.88 18.17 -26.47
N PHE A 733 -6.98 18.69 -25.91
CA PHE A 733 -7.38 18.46 -24.51
C PHE A 733 -8.89 18.20 -24.36
N ILE A 734 -9.23 17.28 -23.47
CA ILE A 734 -10.62 16.96 -23.11
C ILE A 734 -10.80 17.14 -21.60
N LEU A 735 -11.67 18.06 -21.20
CA LEU A 735 -12.17 18.16 -19.83
C LEU A 735 -13.38 17.23 -19.66
N VAL A 736 -13.27 16.28 -18.74
CA VAL A 736 -14.30 15.26 -18.51
C VAL A 736 -14.92 15.46 -17.14
N ALA A 737 -16.21 15.81 -17.08
CA ALA A 737 -16.97 15.85 -15.83
C ALA A 737 -17.57 14.48 -15.53
N LEU A 738 -17.09 13.84 -14.47
CA LEU A 738 -17.64 12.58 -13.99
C LEU A 738 -18.84 12.84 -13.08
N GLY A 739 -19.98 12.25 -13.41
CA GLY A 739 -21.20 12.28 -12.62
C GLY A 739 -21.18 11.35 -11.41
N SER A 740 -20.25 10.38 -11.40
CA SER A 740 -20.03 9.41 -10.34
C SER A 740 -18.56 9.34 -9.93
N THR A 741 -18.27 8.61 -8.87
CA THR A 741 -16.91 8.24 -8.48
C THR A 741 -16.50 6.85 -8.98
N ASP A 742 -17.25 6.29 -9.93
CA ASP A 742 -16.98 4.99 -10.53
C ASP A 742 -15.60 4.96 -11.20
N THR A 743 -14.80 3.97 -10.82
CA THR A 743 -13.45 3.75 -11.33
C THR A 743 -13.45 3.19 -12.74
N ALA A 744 -14.47 2.44 -13.15
CA ALA A 744 -14.54 1.83 -14.49
C ALA A 744 -14.56 2.90 -15.59
N MET A 745 -15.40 3.93 -15.42
CA MET A 745 -15.49 5.04 -16.37
C MET A 745 -14.20 5.85 -16.43
N TYR A 746 -13.58 6.13 -15.27
CA TYR A 746 -12.28 6.80 -15.23
C TYR A 746 -11.22 6.01 -16.00
N SER A 747 -11.10 4.70 -15.73
CA SER A 747 -10.15 3.81 -16.37
C SER A 747 -10.34 3.75 -17.88
N ALA A 748 -11.58 3.64 -18.36
CA ALA A 748 -11.87 3.61 -19.79
C ALA A 748 -11.60 4.97 -20.48
N VAL A 749 -11.87 6.12 -19.83
CA VAL A 749 -11.45 7.44 -20.35
C VAL A 749 -9.93 7.53 -20.48
N LYS A 750 -9.19 7.01 -19.50
CA LYS A 750 -7.72 7.00 -19.53
C LYS A 750 -7.19 6.07 -20.61
N LEU A 751 -7.79 4.89 -20.79
CA LEU A 751 -7.44 3.99 -21.88
C LEU A 751 -7.69 4.66 -23.25
N LEU A 752 -8.87 5.25 -23.46
CA LEU A 752 -9.19 5.92 -24.72
C LEU A 752 -8.27 7.11 -24.99
N GLY A 753 -8.06 7.98 -24.00
CA GLY A 753 -7.24 9.18 -24.16
C GLY A 753 -5.75 8.88 -24.28
N ASP A 754 -5.19 8.15 -23.31
CA ASP A 754 -3.74 8.02 -23.18
C ASP A 754 -3.15 6.94 -24.12
N VAL A 755 -3.92 5.88 -24.43
CA VAL A 755 -3.45 4.72 -25.21
C VAL A 755 -4.05 4.70 -26.62
N THR A 756 -5.37 4.82 -26.76
CA THR A 756 -6.04 4.61 -28.06
C THR A 756 -5.91 5.80 -29.00
N TRP A 757 -6.21 7.02 -28.52
CA TRP A 757 -6.35 8.20 -29.38
C TRP A 757 -5.23 9.24 -29.23
N GLY A 758 -4.46 9.15 -28.14
CA GLY A 758 -3.34 10.05 -27.85
C GLY A 758 -3.77 11.49 -27.62
N ILE A 759 -4.82 11.70 -26.83
CA ILE A 759 -5.38 13.01 -26.48
C ILE A 759 -5.31 13.20 -24.97
N HIS A 760 -4.80 14.35 -24.52
CA HIS A 760 -4.75 14.62 -23.09
C HIS A 760 -6.14 14.75 -22.48
N THR A 761 -6.37 14.03 -21.38
CA THR A 761 -7.64 14.08 -20.65
C THR A 761 -7.44 14.53 -19.21
N SER A 762 -8.39 15.30 -18.69
CA SER A 762 -8.48 15.64 -17.27
C SER A 762 -9.89 15.40 -16.76
N CYS A 763 -10.01 14.41 -15.87
CA CYS A 763 -11.28 14.07 -15.25
C CYS A 763 -11.47 14.89 -13.96
N VAL A 764 -12.63 15.52 -13.83
CA VAL A 764 -13.06 16.26 -12.64
C VAL A 764 -14.37 15.70 -12.12
N GLN A 765 -14.60 15.82 -10.81
CA GLN A 765 -15.90 15.51 -10.23
C GLN A 765 -16.85 16.65 -10.59
N GLY A 766 -17.98 16.34 -11.25
CA GLY A 766 -18.87 17.37 -11.80
C GLY A 766 -19.36 18.36 -10.74
N THR A 767 -19.70 17.86 -9.55
CA THR A 767 -20.09 18.68 -8.39
C THR A 767 -19.02 19.71 -8.00
N LYS A 768 -17.75 19.33 -8.00
CA LYS A 768 -16.64 20.24 -7.64
C LYS A 768 -16.33 21.28 -8.71
N LEU A 769 -16.59 20.96 -9.98
CA LEU A 769 -16.46 21.92 -11.06
C LEU A 769 -17.58 22.98 -10.95
N LYS A 770 -18.81 22.58 -10.60
CA LYS A 770 -19.94 23.50 -10.40
C LYS A 770 -19.69 24.51 -9.27
N ASP A 771 -19.10 24.06 -8.16
CA ASP A 771 -18.81 24.88 -6.99
C ASP A 771 -17.82 26.03 -7.24
N ALA A 772 -17.09 25.99 -8.37
CA ALA A 772 -16.13 27.03 -8.78
C ALA A 772 -15.11 27.46 -7.71
N ASN A 773 -14.72 26.55 -6.83
CA ASN A 773 -13.76 26.86 -5.77
C ASN A 773 -12.38 27.22 -6.37
N PRO A 774 -11.83 28.42 -6.14
CA PRO A 774 -10.56 28.85 -6.75
C PRO A 774 -9.37 27.95 -6.42
N GLY A 775 -9.32 27.38 -5.21
CA GLY A 775 -8.29 26.44 -4.81
C GLY A 775 -8.41 25.09 -5.54
N TYR A 776 -9.63 24.63 -5.83
CA TYR A 776 -9.84 23.46 -6.67
C TYR A 776 -9.45 23.74 -8.12
N TYR A 777 -9.88 24.87 -8.69
CA TYR A 777 -9.52 25.29 -10.04
C TYR A 777 -8.01 25.39 -10.21
N ALA A 778 -7.31 26.07 -9.30
CA ALA A 778 -5.85 26.17 -9.34
C ALA A 778 -5.17 24.80 -9.37
N ASN A 779 -5.56 23.87 -8.51
CA ASN A 779 -4.96 22.53 -8.48
C ASN A 779 -5.26 21.69 -9.74
N VAL A 780 -6.40 21.91 -10.41
CA VAL A 780 -6.67 21.28 -11.71
C VAL A 780 -5.85 21.95 -12.81
N ALA A 781 -5.79 23.28 -12.83
CA ALA A 781 -5.05 24.08 -13.81
C ALA A 781 -3.54 23.76 -13.80
N LEU A 782 -2.94 23.64 -12.60
CA LEU A 782 -1.53 23.24 -12.44
C LEU A 782 -1.22 21.91 -13.16
N LYS A 783 -2.15 20.94 -13.14
CA LYS A 783 -1.99 19.65 -13.84
C LYS A 783 -2.06 19.80 -15.35
N TRP A 784 -2.92 20.69 -15.85
CA TRP A 784 -3.02 20.98 -17.27
C TRP A 784 -1.75 21.63 -17.79
N ASN A 785 -1.20 22.60 -17.05
CA ASN A 785 0.06 23.23 -17.43
C ASN A 785 1.19 22.20 -17.56
N LEU A 786 1.31 21.26 -16.61
CA LEU A 786 2.30 20.17 -16.69
C LEU A 786 2.09 19.27 -17.91
N LYS A 787 0.84 18.88 -18.22
CA LYS A 787 0.53 18.08 -19.42
C LYS A 787 0.90 18.81 -20.70
N ALA A 788 0.72 20.14 -20.74
CA ALA A 788 1.09 20.98 -21.87
C ALA A 788 2.60 21.29 -21.95
N GLY A 789 3.45 20.71 -21.08
CA GLY A 789 4.90 20.93 -21.09
C GLY A 789 5.38 22.16 -20.30
N GLY A 790 4.51 22.76 -19.48
CA GLY A 790 4.82 23.93 -18.66
C GLY A 790 5.54 23.59 -17.34
N VAL A 791 6.08 24.61 -16.68
CA VAL A 791 6.70 24.52 -15.35
C VAL A 791 5.89 25.37 -14.40
N ASN A 792 5.29 24.75 -13.38
CA ASN A 792 4.46 25.48 -12.43
C ASN A 792 5.29 26.37 -11.53
N HIS A 793 6.34 25.81 -10.95
CA HIS A 793 7.29 26.49 -10.08
C HIS A 793 8.61 25.76 -10.09
N LYS A 794 9.65 26.45 -9.62
CA LYS A 794 10.99 25.89 -9.39
C LYS A 794 11.50 26.32 -8.01
N LEU A 795 12.69 25.85 -7.63
CA LEU A 795 13.39 26.38 -6.46
C LEU A 795 13.91 27.79 -6.76
N ARG A 796 13.78 28.71 -5.80
CA ARG A 796 14.32 30.06 -5.93
C ARG A 796 15.86 30.05 -5.94
N HIS A 797 16.44 29.19 -5.12
CA HIS A 797 17.88 29.02 -4.99
C HIS A 797 18.24 27.57 -5.30
N GLU A 798 18.50 27.29 -6.58
CA GLU A 798 19.01 25.97 -7.00
C GLU A 798 20.31 25.66 -6.24
N PHE A 799 20.41 24.46 -5.70
CA PHE A 799 21.52 24.03 -4.84
C PHE A 799 22.27 22.85 -5.46
N GLY A 800 23.48 22.60 -4.94
CA GLY A 800 24.26 21.40 -5.20
C GLY A 800 24.43 21.09 -6.70
N ILE A 801 24.15 19.84 -7.04
CA ILE A 801 24.32 19.28 -8.39
C ILE A 801 23.23 19.73 -9.40
N ILE A 802 22.13 20.36 -8.94
CA ILE A 802 21.05 20.81 -9.84
C ILE A 802 21.46 22.08 -10.59
N LYS A 803 22.11 23.03 -9.88
CA LYS A 803 22.47 24.36 -10.40
C LYS A 803 23.34 24.30 -11.67
N GLU A 804 24.17 23.26 -11.79
CA GLU A 804 25.05 23.04 -12.95
C GLU A 804 24.28 22.68 -14.22
N GLY A 805 23.03 22.23 -14.10
CA GLY A 805 22.20 21.80 -15.22
C GLY A 805 22.70 20.53 -15.91
N LYS A 806 23.48 19.72 -15.21
CA LYS A 806 24.08 18.47 -15.72
C LYS A 806 23.59 17.22 -14.99
N THR A 807 22.55 17.36 -14.16
CA THR A 807 22.04 16.27 -13.33
C THR A 807 20.64 15.87 -13.76
N MET A 808 20.48 14.61 -14.17
CA MET A 808 19.17 14.01 -14.42
C MET A 808 18.70 13.28 -13.16
N VAL A 809 17.43 13.48 -12.78
CA VAL A 809 16.80 12.75 -11.67
C VAL A 809 15.76 11.79 -12.23
N VAL A 810 15.81 10.54 -11.75
CA VAL A 810 14.99 9.44 -12.21
C VAL A 810 14.16 8.89 -11.05
N GLY A 811 12.90 8.60 -11.30
CA GLY A 811 12.04 7.86 -10.39
C GLY A 811 11.65 6.53 -11.02
N TYR A 812 11.72 5.45 -10.25
CA TYR A 812 11.46 4.10 -10.75
C TYR A 812 10.68 3.27 -9.71
N ASP A 813 9.58 2.65 -10.14
CA ASP A 813 8.74 1.78 -9.31
C ASP A 813 8.32 0.53 -10.08
N VAL A 814 8.16 -0.57 -9.34
CA VAL A 814 7.68 -1.86 -9.83
C VAL A 814 6.55 -2.31 -8.92
N THR A 815 5.33 -2.36 -9.47
CA THR A 815 4.17 -2.82 -8.74
C THR A 815 3.79 -4.23 -9.18
N HIS A 816 3.95 -5.19 -8.27
CA HIS A 816 3.49 -6.56 -8.47
C HIS A 816 2.01 -6.69 -8.11
N PRO A 817 1.19 -7.38 -8.94
CA PRO A 817 -0.17 -7.77 -8.57
C PRO A 817 -0.11 -8.90 -7.53
N THR A 818 0.22 -8.55 -6.29
CA THR A 818 0.58 -9.48 -5.19
C THR A 818 -0.60 -10.23 -4.57
N ASN A 819 -1.81 -10.08 -5.12
CA ASN A 819 -3.06 -10.26 -4.36
C ASN A 819 -4.20 -10.88 -5.19
N LEU A 820 -3.85 -11.72 -6.15
CA LEU A 820 -4.81 -12.49 -6.94
C LEU A 820 -5.01 -13.90 -6.35
N PRO A 821 -6.15 -14.57 -6.62
CA PRO A 821 -6.34 -15.95 -6.21
C PRO A 821 -5.18 -16.83 -6.71
N THR A 822 -4.66 -17.68 -5.82
CA THR A 822 -3.69 -18.74 -6.17
C THR A 822 -4.28 -19.58 -7.29
N GLY A 823 -3.63 -19.53 -8.46
CA GLY A 823 -4.09 -20.12 -9.73
C GLY A 823 -4.23 -19.11 -10.88
N ALA A 824 -4.42 -17.81 -10.58
CA ALA A 824 -4.41 -16.71 -11.57
C ALA A 824 -3.30 -15.68 -11.29
N SER A 825 -2.76 -15.64 -10.07
CA SER A 825 -1.65 -14.76 -9.67
C SER A 825 -0.34 -15.00 -10.42
N ASP A 826 -0.16 -16.21 -10.93
CA ASP A 826 1.07 -16.64 -11.57
C ASP A 826 1.21 -16.15 -13.01
N ASP A 827 0.15 -15.55 -13.58
CA ASP A 827 0.08 -15.11 -14.99
C ASP A 827 -0.13 -13.59 -15.17
N ILE A 828 -0.31 -12.81 -14.10
CA ILE A 828 -0.56 -11.36 -14.23
C ILE A 828 0.77 -10.59 -14.16
N PRO A 829 1.07 -9.74 -15.17
CA PRO A 829 2.32 -9.03 -15.20
C PRO A 829 2.43 -7.97 -14.10
N SER A 830 3.65 -7.77 -13.63
CA SER A 830 4.07 -6.63 -12.82
C SER A 830 4.08 -5.39 -13.70
N LEU A 831 3.68 -4.25 -13.14
CA LEU A 831 3.65 -2.97 -13.85
C LEU A 831 4.85 -2.15 -13.42
N VAL A 832 5.53 -1.59 -14.39
CA VAL A 832 6.73 -0.79 -14.15
C VAL A 832 6.51 0.63 -14.63
N GLY A 833 6.90 1.60 -13.82
CA GLY A 833 6.81 3.02 -14.13
C GLY A 833 8.17 3.70 -13.95
N LEU A 834 8.66 4.36 -15.00
CA LEU A 834 9.91 5.11 -14.99
C LEU A 834 9.67 6.54 -15.43
N VAL A 835 10.12 7.51 -14.63
CA VAL A 835 10.07 8.94 -14.92
C VAL A 835 11.47 9.53 -14.88
N ALA A 836 11.74 10.53 -15.71
CA ALA A 836 13.00 11.26 -15.66
C ALA A 836 12.77 12.75 -15.94
N THR A 837 13.54 13.59 -15.26
CA THR A 837 13.62 15.03 -15.58
C THR A 837 14.24 15.24 -16.94
N ILE A 838 13.90 16.34 -17.60
CA ILE A 838 14.48 16.70 -18.91
C ILE A 838 15.42 17.91 -18.85
N ASP A 839 15.44 18.66 -17.74
CA ASP A 839 16.25 19.86 -17.56
C ASP A 839 16.45 20.21 -16.08
N ARG A 840 17.20 21.28 -15.82
CA ARG A 840 17.50 21.80 -14.47
C ARG A 840 16.31 22.42 -13.74
N ASP A 841 15.26 22.82 -14.47
CA ASP A 841 14.09 23.47 -13.87
C ASP A 841 13.26 22.44 -13.09
N MET A 842 13.46 21.14 -13.35
CA MET A 842 12.84 20.01 -12.64
C MET A 842 11.30 20.05 -12.69
N GLY A 843 10.73 20.75 -13.67
CA GLY A 843 9.29 20.92 -13.82
C GLY A 843 8.62 19.82 -14.63
N GLN A 844 9.35 19.22 -15.57
CA GLN A 844 8.84 18.22 -16.52
C GLN A 844 9.44 16.84 -16.25
N TRP A 845 8.57 15.84 -16.12
CA TRP A 845 8.91 14.45 -15.81
C TRP A 845 8.22 13.45 -16.75
N PRO A 846 8.54 13.42 -18.04
CA PRO A 846 7.97 12.45 -18.97
C PRO A 846 8.18 11.00 -18.52
N ALA A 847 7.19 10.15 -18.78
CA ALA A 847 7.14 8.79 -18.25
C ALA A 847 7.12 7.72 -19.34
N ILE A 848 7.69 6.58 -19.02
CA ILE A 848 7.50 5.32 -19.74
C ILE A 848 6.98 4.26 -18.77
N SER A 849 6.10 3.38 -19.26
CA SER A 849 5.54 2.28 -18.49
C SER A 849 5.49 1.00 -19.31
N TRP A 850 5.74 -0.13 -18.68
CA TRP A 850 5.65 -1.43 -19.34
C TRP A 850 5.21 -2.53 -18.38
N GLU A 851 4.86 -3.67 -18.97
CA GLU A 851 4.44 -4.87 -18.29
C GLU A 851 5.58 -5.88 -18.22
N GLN A 852 5.68 -6.60 -17.11
CA GLN A 852 6.72 -7.58 -16.84
C GLN A 852 6.09 -8.90 -16.38
N SER A 853 6.37 -10.03 -17.03
CA SER A 853 5.81 -11.34 -16.66
C SER A 853 6.25 -11.79 -15.25
N SER A 854 5.35 -12.49 -14.55
CA SER A 854 5.46 -12.93 -13.15
C SER A 854 6.50 -14.03 -12.89
N LYS A 855 7.10 -14.65 -13.93
CA LYS A 855 7.91 -15.88 -13.79
C LYS A 855 9.16 -15.99 -14.67
N GLN A 856 9.70 -14.91 -15.26
CA GLN A 856 10.89 -15.04 -16.11
C GLN A 856 12.01 -14.04 -15.85
N GLU A 857 13.22 -14.60 -15.86
CA GLU A 857 14.54 -13.97 -15.96
C GLU A 857 14.81 -13.27 -17.32
N MET A 858 13.77 -12.92 -18.11
CA MET A 858 13.89 -12.05 -19.30
C MET A 858 13.79 -10.56 -18.90
N LEU A 859 14.62 -10.20 -17.92
CA LEU A 859 14.48 -9.00 -17.07
C LEU A 859 15.21 -7.75 -17.60
N ASP A 860 15.61 -7.74 -18.87
CA ASP A 860 16.91 -7.15 -19.20
C ASP A 860 16.91 -6.03 -20.25
N GLU A 861 16.27 -6.24 -21.40
CA GLU A 861 16.38 -5.29 -22.52
C GLU A 861 15.43 -4.10 -22.38
N VAL A 862 14.21 -4.31 -21.86
CA VAL A 862 13.20 -3.24 -21.78
C VAL A 862 13.63 -2.12 -20.83
N LEU A 863 14.22 -2.45 -19.67
CA LEU A 863 14.76 -1.43 -18.76
C LEU A 863 15.93 -0.67 -19.42
N THR A 864 16.79 -1.39 -20.15
CA THR A 864 17.91 -0.80 -20.90
C THR A 864 17.40 0.22 -21.92
N GLU A 865 16.45 -0.17 -22.77
CA GLU A 865 15.87 0.70 -23.80
C GLU A 865 15.02 1.83 -23.21
N ALA A 866 14.27 1.58 -22.13
CA ALA A 866 13.53 2.60 -21.41
C ALA A 866 14.46 3.68 -20.85
N PHE A 867 15.55 3.28 -20.19
CA PHE A 867 16.54 4.21 -19.64
C PHE A 867 17.26 4.99 -20.73
N LYS A 868 17.66 4.30 -21.82
CA LYS A 868 18.24 4.91 -23.03
C LYS A 868 17.32 5.95 -23.65
N SER A 869 16.02 5.68 -23.73
CA SER A 869 15.04 6.65 -24.24
C SER A 869 14.99 7.94 -23.41
N ARG A 870 15.16 7.85 -22.07
CA ARG A 870 15.20 9.04 -21.19
C ARG A 870 16.50 9.82 -21.36
N LEU A 871 17.63 9.14 -21.54
CA LEU A 871 18.90 9.78 -21.90
C LEU A 871 18.82 10.52 -23.24
N GLN A 872 18.18 9.91 -24.25
CA GLN A 872 17.93 10.56 -25.54
C GLN A 872 17.04 11.80 -25.40
N LEU A 873 15.99 11.71 -24.58
CA LEU A 873 15.10 12.84 -24.32
C LEU A 873 15.84 13.98 -23.58
N TRP A 874 16.65 13.66 -22.57
CA TRP A 874 17.52 14.65 -21.93
C TRP A 874 18.44 15.31 -22.96
N LYS A 875 19.15 14.51 -23.78
CA LYS A 875 20.08 15.01 -24.81
C LYS A 875 19.41 16.01 -25.76
N LYS A 876 18.18 15.72 -26.18
CA LYS A 876 17.36 16.60 -27.04
C LYS A 876 17.06 17.95 -26.37
N HIS A 877 16.86 17.97 -25.06
CA HIS A 877 16.53 19.18 -24.30
C HIS A 877 17.76 19.96 -23.80
N ASN A 878 18.96 19.36 -23.84
CA ASN A 878 20.18 19.93 -23.26
C ASN A 878 21.29 20.10 -24.30
N LYS A 879 20.99 20.74 -25.44
CA LYS A 879 21.97 21.10 -26.48
C LYS A 879 22.81 19.92 -26.97
N ASN A 880 22.20 18.75 -27.10
CA ASN A 880 22.85 17.49 -27.47
C ASN A 880 23.91 16.98 -26.46
N GLN A 881 23.89 17.47 -25.22
CA GLN A 881 24.71 16.96 -24.12
C GLN A 881 23.94 15.96 -23.25
N LEU A 882 24.62 14.91 -22.83
CA LEU A 882 24.09 13.93 -21.88
C LEU A 882 24.37 14.40 -20.44
N PRO A 883 23.60 13.95 -19.43
CA PRO A 883 23.85 14.33 -18.04
C PRO A 883 25.17 13.74 -17.52
N GLU A 884 25.91 14.49 -16.69
CA GLU A 884 27.12 14.00 -16.02
C GLU A 884 26.79 13.20 -14.77
N ASN A 885 25.65 13.49 -14.15
CA ASN A 885 25.17 12.86 -12.91
C ASN A 885 23.75 12.35 -13.10
N ILE A 886 23.45 11.15 -12.61
CA ILE A 886 22.09 10.60 -12.59
C ILE A 886 21.74 10.11 -11.18
N VAL A 887 20.71 10.72 -10.57
CA VAL A 887 20.21 10.32 -9.25
C VAL A 887 18.90 9.56 -9.42
N ILE A 888 18.85 8.32 -8.96
CA ILE A 888 17.73 7.40 -9.14
C ILE A 888 17.06 7.17 -7.79
N PHE A 889 15.76 7.44 -7.69
CA PHE A 889 14.93 7.06 -6.55
C PHE A 889 14.09 5.82 -6.90
N ARG A 890 14.34 4.71 -6.19
CA ARG A 890 13.64 3.44 -6.34
C ARG A 890 12.54 3.30 -5.27
N ASP A 891 11.27 3.28 -5.65
CA ASP A 891 10.15 2.89 -4.77
C ASP A 891 9.86 1.39 -4.91
N GLY A 892 9.05 0.77 -4.05
CA GLY A 892 8.49 -0.56 -4.28
C GLY A 892 9.40 -1.77 -3.99
N VAL A 893 10.56 -1.56 -3.34
CA VAL A 893 11.46 -2.65 -2.93
C VAL A 893 11.50 -2.80 -1.41
N SER A 894 11.49 -4.05 -0.95
CA SER A 894 11.74 -4.38 0.46
C SER A 894 13.25 -4.51 0.73
N GLU A 895 13.64 -4.44 2.01
CA GLU A 895 15.02 -4.58 2.47
C GLU A 895 15.72 -5.83 1.91
N GLY A 896 15.03 -6.97 1.91
CA GLY A 896 15.56 -8.23 1.35
C GLY A 896 15.68 -8.28 -0.18
N GLN A 897 15.31 -7.22 -0.89
CA GLN A 897 15.45 -7.10 -2.35
C GLN A 897 16.51 -6.07 -2.76
N PHE A 898 17.22 -5.44 -1.81
CA PHE A 898 18.23 -4.42 -2.14
C PHE A 898 19.37 -4.98 -2.99
N ALA A 899 19.83 -6.20 -2.69
CA ALA A 899 20.84 -6.89 -3.49
C ALA A 899 20.40 -7.06 -4.95
N GLN A 900 19.11 -7.38 -5.17
CA GLN A 900 18.56 -7.54 -6.52
C GLN A 900 18.64 -6.23 -7.34
N VAL A 901 18.48 -5.07 -6.71
CA VAL A 901 18.59 -3.78 -7.41
C VAL A 901 20.01 -3.59 -7.96
N LEU A 902 21.03 -3.89 -7.16
CA LEU A 902 22.44 -3.76 -7.58
C LEU A 902 22.87 -4.86 -8.56
N GLN A 903 22.42 -6.10 -8.35
CA GLN A 903 22.84 -7.24 -9.17
C GLN A 903 22.07 -7.39 -10.48
N LYS A 904 20.81 -6.93 -10.54
CA LYS A 904 19.94 -7.11 -11.72
C LYS A 904 19.56 -5.80 -12.40
N GLU A 905 19.23 -4.73 -11.66
CA GLU A 905 18.72 -3.49 -12.26
C GLU A 905 19.86 -2.52 -12.69
N LEU A 906 20.83 -2.28 -11.82
CA LEU A 906 21.97 -1.38 -12.09
C LEU A 906 22.75 -1.75 -13.36
N PRO A 907 23.10 -3.03 -13.64
CA PRO A 907 23.82 -3.40 -14.86
C PRO A 907 23.06 -3.00 -16.14
N ARG A 908 21.73 -3.03 -16.12
CA ARG A 908 20.90 -2.62 -17.28
C ARG A 908 20.97 -1.13 -17.53
N MET A 909 20.95 -0.33 -16.46
CA MET A 909 21.15 1.11 -16.56
C MET A 909 22.56 1.46 -17.05
N ARG A 910 23.59 0.71 -16.61
CA ARG A 910 24.96 0.85 -17.11
C ARG A 910 25.09 0.49 -18.58
N ILE A 911 24.46 -0.59 -19.05
CA ILE A 911 24.45 -0.95 -20.47
C ILE A 911 23.82 0.18 -21.31
N ALA A 912 22.71 0.76 -20.84
CA ALA A 912 22.08 1.91 -21.50
C ALA A 912 23.05 3.11 -21.59
N CYS A 913 23.78 3.40 -20.52
CA CYS A 913 24.82 4.46 -20.51
C CYS A 913 25.98 4.11 -21.47
N ASN A 914 26.52 2.91 -21.40
CA ASN A 914 27.62 2.47 -22.28
C ASN A 914 27.26 2.58 -23.78
N SER A 915 25.98 2.44 -24.13
CA SER A 915 25.50 2.59 -25.52
C SER A 915 25.38 4.04 -26.00
N MET A 916 25.33 5.01 -25.09
CA MET A 916 25.05 6.43 -25.38
C MET A 916 26.25 7.34 -25.11
N TYR A 917 27.11 6.99 -24.16
CA TYR A 917 28.24 7.79 -23.73
C TYR A 917 29.56 7.27 -24.30
N PRO A 918 30.55 8.16 -24.54
CA PRO A 918 31.92 7.74 -24.80
C PRO A 918 32.48 6.88 -23.66
N LYS A 919 33.35 5.92 -23.97
CA LYS A 919 33.92 4.99 -22.96
C LYS A 919 34.57 5.70 -21.76
N ASN A 920 35.20 6.85 -21.98
CA ASN A 920 35.93 7.59 -20.94
C ASN A 920 35.09 8.70 -20.27
N GLN A 921 33.78 8.78 -20.54
CA GLN A 921 32.90 9.85 -20.04
C GLN A 921 31.57 9.26 -19.55
N GLN A 922 31.63 8.15 -18.80
CA GLN A 922 30.43 7.56 -18.21
C GLN A 922 29.83 8.48 -17.13
N PRO A 923 28.50 8.51 -16.98
CA PRO A 923 27.85 9.30 -15.94
C PRO A 923 28.04 8.65 -14.57
N LYS A 924 28.11 9.49 -13.53
CA LYS A 924 28.08 9.05 -12.14
C LYS A 924 26.63 8.75 -11.73
N LEU A 925 26.43 7.64 -11.02
CA LEU A 925 25.11 7.19 -10.57
C LEU A 925 25.00 7.20 -9.04
N THR A 926 23.83 7.59 -8.53
CA THR A 926 23.44 7.37 -7.13
C THR A 926 22.07 6.72 -7.11
N ILE A 927 21.90 5.60 -6.38
CA ILE A 927 20.62 4.89 -6.22
C ILE A 927 20.16 5.02 -4.78
N VAL A 928 18.98 5.59 -4.59
CA VAL A 928 18.33 5.80 -3.29
C VAL A 928 16.99 5.07 -3.28
N VAL A 929 16.85 4.05 -2.44
CA VAL A 929 15.55 3.43 -2.18
C VAL A 929 14.71 4.36 -1.32
N SER A 930 13.45 4.55 -1.68
CA SER A 930 12.47 5.37 -0.95
C SER A 930 11.34 4.49 -0.43
N VAL A 931 11.23 4.33 0.88
CA VAL A 931 10.16 3.55 1.51
C VAL A 931 9.28 4.44 2.37
N LYS A 932 8.01 4.58 2.00
CA LYS A 932 7.00 5.28 2.84
C LYS A 932 6.20 4.34 3.75
N ARG A 933 6.03 3.08 3.35
CA ARG A 933 5.15 2.12 4.04
C ARG A 933 5.92 1.29 5.07
N HIS A 934 6.42 1.95 6.12
CA HIS A 934 7.07 1.29 7.27
C HIS A 934 6.38 1.63 8.60
N GLN A 935 6.89 1.06 9.69
CA GLN A 935 6.29 1.14 11.02
C GLN A 935 6.95 2.16 11.95
N THR A 936 8.14 2.68 11.62
CA THR A 936 8.78 3.80 12.35
C THR A 936 7.91 5.05 12.40
N ARG A 937 7.72 5.60 13.60
CA ARG A 937 7.06 6.87 13.89
C ARG A 937 7.93 7.65 14.89
N PHE A 938 7.91 8.97 14.75
CA PHE A 938 8.54 9.87 15.72
C PHE A 938 7.48 10.77 16.35
N TYR A 939 7.69 11.12 17.62
CA TYR A 939 6.80 11.97 18.39
C TYR A 939 7.60 13.14 19.01
N PRO A 940 7.00 14.35 19.05
CA PRO A 940 7.63 15.50 19.69
C PRO A 940 7.79 15.27 21.20
N THR A 941 8.89 15.77 21.76
CA THR A 941 9.21 15.71 23.19
C THR A 941 8.99 17.04 23.91
N SER A 942 8.91 18.14 23.16
CA SER A 942 8.79 19.50 23.68
C SER A 942 7.68 20.26 22.95
N GLU A 943 6.99 21.11 23.69
CA GLU A 943 6.02 22.07 23.14
C GLU A 943 6.71 23.24 22.44
N GLN A 944 8.00 23.45 22.73
CA GLN A 944 8.79 24.50 22.11
C GLN A 944 8.90 24.23 20.60
N ASN A 945 8.39 25.17 19.81
CA ASN A 945 8.28 25.05 18.35
C ASN A 945 7.34 23.92 17.87
N LEU A 946 6.44 23.39 18.70
CA LEU A 946 5.47 22.40 18.27
C LEU A 946 4.51 23.01 17.22
N PRO A 947 4.39 22.43 16.01
CA PRO A 947 3.40 22.86 15.03
C PRO A 947 1.97 22.76 15.58
N LYS A 948 1.06 23.55 14.99
CA LYS A 948 -0.37 23.54 15.34
C LYS A 948 -1.00 22.14 15.24
N GLU A 949 -0.52 21.33 14.32
CA GLU A 949 -0.95 19.95 14.07
C GLU A 949 -0.50 18.97 15.18
N ARG A 950 0.32 19.42 16.14
CA ARG A 950 0.88 18.64 17.26
C ARG A 950 1.65 17.40 16.79
N ASN A 951 2.40 17.55 15.70
CA ASN A 951 3.26 16.53 15.08
C ASN A 951 4.72 17.00 15.07
N ILE A 952 5.62 16.13 14.61
CA ILE A 952 6.99 16.55 14.28
C ILE A 952 6.98 17.63 13.17
N GLN A 953 7.98 18.52 13.18
CA GLN A 953 8.08 19.61 12.21
C GLN A 953 8.36 19.09 10.79
N ASN A 954 7.85 19.78 9.77
CA ASN A 954 8.27 19.53 8.40
C ASN A 954 9.77 19.85 8.26
N GLY A 955 10.50 19.03 7.52
CA GLY A 955 11.97 19.09 7.43
C GLY A 955 12.70 18.25 8.49
N THR A 956 11.98 17.56 9.40
CA THR A 956 12.62 16.67 10.38
C THR A 956 13.34 15.51 9.69
N VAL A 957 14.64 15.39 9.96
CA VAL A 957 15.52 14.29 9.59
C VAL A 957 15.94 13.52 10.84
N VAL A 958 15.93 12.19 10.77
CA VAL A 958 16.50 11.30 11.79
C VAL A 958 17.42 10.31 11.08
N ASP A 959 18.72 10.46 11.31
CA ASP A 959 19.78 9.64 10.72
C ASP A 959 20.62 8.90 11.78
N ARG A 960 20.20 8.95 13.06
CA ARG A 960 20.86 8.32 14.22
C ARG A 960 19.88 7.55 15.12
N GLY A 961 20.43 6.67 15.97
CA GLY A 961 19.74 5.99 17.06
C GLY A 961 18.89 4.79 16.65
N VAL A 962 18.12 4.92 15.57
CA VAL A 962 17.26 3.86 14.99
C VAL A 962 17.70 3.42 13.59
N THR A 963 18.73 4.06 13.06
CA THR A 963 19.44 3.71 11.82
C THR A 963 20.71 2.93 12.17
N GLN A 964 21.43 2.44 11.16
CA GLN A 964 22.73 1.80 11.37
C GLN A 964 23.85 2.70 10.86
N ALA A 965 24.88 2.93 11.68
CA ALA A 965 26.03 3.76 11.31
C ALA A 965 26.79 3.21 10.09
N ARG A 966 26.77 1.89 9.88
CA ARG A 966 27.49 1.22 8.78
C ARG A 966 26.85 1.43 7.42
N TYR A 967 25.54 1.64 7.39
CA TYR A 967 24.76 1.82 6.16
C TYR A 967 24.36 3.28 6.03
N TRP A 968 24.25 3.75 4.80
CA TRP A 968 23.81 5.11 4.56
C TRP A 968 22.30 5.18 4.39
N ASP A 969 21.60 5.43 5.49
CA ASP A 969 20.15 5.60 5.52
C ASP A 969 19.69 6.74 6.44
N PHE A 970 18.51 7.29 6.17
CA PHE A 970 17.91 8.35 6.99
C PHE A 970 16.39 8.39 6.82
N PHE A 971 15.70 8.85 7.86
CA PHE A 971 14.27 9.18 7.80
C PHE A 971 14.10 10.68 7.55
N LEU A 972 13.16 11.06 6.69
CA LEU A 972 12.82 12.45 6.41
C LEU A 972 11.30 12.67 6.40
N THR A 973 10.85 13.70 7.11
CA THR A 973 9.46 14.18 7.10
C THR A 973 9.38 15.55 6.45
N ALA A 974 9.34 15.60 5.11
CA ALA A 974 9.32 16.87 4.37
C ALA A 974 7.97 17.63 4.43
N HIS A 975 6.89 16.99 4.88
CA HIS A 975 5.52 17.48 4.82
C HIS A 975 4.93 17.76 6.20
N THR A 976 3.89 18.58 6.25
CA THR A 976 3.08 18.78 7.46
C THR A 976 1.92 17.79 7.49
N SER A 977 1.90 16.92 8.50
CA SER A 977 0.80 15.97 8.71
C SER A 977 -0.40 16.64 9.38
N ILE A 978 -1.39 17.06 8.58
CA ILE A 978 -2.60 17.75 9.04
C ILE A 978 -3.45 16.88 9.98
N LYS A 979 -3.44 15.57 9.77
CA LYS A 979 -4.23 14.60 10.53
C LYS A 979 -3.44 13.33 10.80
N GLY A 980 -3.67 12.75 11.96
CA GLY A 980 -3.01 11.51 12.37
C GLY A 980 -1.57 11.74 12.83
N THR A 981 -0.80 10.67 12.91
CA THR A 981 0.65 10.73 13.19
C THR A 981 1.44 10.75 11.90
N ALA A 982 2.46 11.61 11.82
CA ALA A 982 3.30 11.71 10.64
C ALA A 982 3.99 10.38 10.32
N ARG A 983 4.12 10.12 9.02
CA ARG A 983 4.90 8.99 8.49
C ARG A 983 6.12 9.57 7.79
N PRO A 984 7.32 9.50 8.39
CA PRO A 984 8.53 9.84 7.65
C PRO A 984 8.66 8.90 6.46
N ALA A 985 9.35 9.33 5.40
CA ALA A 985 9.88 8.42 4.39
C ALA A 985 11.28 7.99 4.83
N HIS A 986 11.60 6.71 4.63
CA HIS A 986 12.92 6.13 4.88
C HIS A 986 13.68 6.06 3.55
N TYR A 987 14.88 6.60 3.54
CA TYR A 987 15.76 6.63 2.37
C TYR A 987 17.00 5.82 2.67
N THR A 988 17.30 4.84 1.81
CA THR A 988 18.50 4.00 1.92
C THR A 988 19.31 4.13 0.63
N VAL A 989 20.58 4.50 0.75
CA VAL A 989 21.49 4.64 -0.39
C VAL A 989 22.10 3.29 -0.69
N LEU A 990 21.85 2.77 -1.90
CA LEU A 990 22.40 1.49 -2.36
C LEU A 990 23.67 1.66 -3.20
N LEU A 991 23.83 2.82 -3.84
CA LEU A 991 25.00 3.20 -4.64
C LEU A 991 25.18 4.71 -4.55
N ASP A 992 26.40 5.20 -4.40
CA ASP A 992 26.71 6.64 -4.56
C ASP A 992 28.08 6.90 -5.17
N GLU A 993 28.07 7.43 -6.39
CA GLU A 993 29.26 7.90 -7.12
C GLU A 993 29.31 9.44 -7.20
N ILE A 994 28.25 10.13 -6.76
CA ILE A 994 28.06 11.56 -6.96
C ILE A 994 28.43 12.32 -5.69
N PHE A 995 27.70 12.07 -4.60
CA PHE A 995 27.72 12.94 -3.42
C PHE A 995 29.02 12.80 -2.64
N ARG A 996 29.51 11.58 -2.42
CA ARG A 996 30.81 11.32 -1.80
C ARG A 996 31.96 11.89 -2.60
N ALA A 997 31.98 11.65 -3.90
CA ALA A 997 33.04 12.14 -4.78
C ALA A 997 33.13 13.68 -4.78
N LYS A 998 31.98 14.36 -4.76
CA LYS A 998 31.90 15.83 -4.85
C LYS A 998 31.99 16.53 -3.49
N HIS A 999 31.39 15.97 -2.45
CA HIS A 999 31.16 16.64 -1.17
C HIS A 999 31.88 15.98 0.02
N LYS A 1000 32.51 14.81 -0.17
CA LYS A 1000 33.29 14.10 0.86
C LYS A 1000 32.48 13.95 2.16
N GLY A 1001 32.96 14.47 3.29
CA GLY A 1001 32.25 14.42 4.58
C GLY A 1001 30.91 15.17 4.61
N GLU A 1002 30.66 16.09 3.68
CA GLU A 1002 29.39 16.82 3.58
C GLU A 1002 28.32 16.08 2.74
N ALA A 1003 28.65 14.90 2.22
CA ALA A 1003 27.75 14.14 1.32
C ALA A 1003 26.39 13.83 1.95
N ALA A 1004 26.34 13.50 3.25
CA ALA A 1004 25.10 13.27 3.98
C ALA A 1004 24.21 14.53 4.01
N ASN A 1005 24.79 15.68 4.36
CA ASN A 1005 24.08 16.96 4.38
C ASN A 1005 23.51 17.34 3.01
N GLU A 1006 24.28 17.14 1.95
CA GLU A 1006 23.86 17.48 0.59
C GLU A 1006 22.76 16.55 0.08
N LEU A 1007 22.83 15.25 0.35
CA LEU A 1007 21.79 14.30 -0.07
C LEU A 1007 20.48 14.49 0.72
N GLU A 1008 20.56 14.74 2.02
CA GLU A 1008 19.39 15.04 2.87
C GLU A 1008 18.70 16.33 2.40
N LYS A 1009 19.48 17.40 2.19
CA LYS A 1009 18.98 18.66 1.62
C LYS A 1009 18.38 18.42 0.24
N PHE A 1010 19.05 17.67 -0.62
CA PHE A 1010 18.59 17.34 -1.96
C PHE A 1010 17.21 16.69 -1.96
N THR A 1011 17.08 15.66 -1.14
CA THR A 1011 15.82 14.91 -1.00
C THR A 1011 14.72 15.77 -0.38
N HIS A 1012 15.04 16.61 0.62
CA HIS A 1012 14.08 17.53 1.23
C HIS A 1012 13.56 18.57 0.24
N GLU A 1013 14.44 19.24 -0.49
CA GLU A 1013 14.05 20.33 -1.40
C GLU A 1013 13.30 19.81 -2.63
N LEU A 1014 13.66 18.63 -3.13
CA LEU A 1014 12.87 17.96 -4.17
C LEU A 1014 11.41 17.78 -3.74
N CYS A 1015 11.11 17.53 -2.46
CA CYS A 1015 9.73 17.42 -1.98
C CYS A 1015 8.87 18.67 -2.21
N TYR A 1016 9.47 19.83 -2.43
CA TYR A 1016 8.77 21.08 -2.75
C TYR A 1016 8.55 21.28 -4.26
N LEU A 1017 9.14 20.44 -5.10
CA LEU A 1017 9.02 20.48 -6.57
C LEU A 1017 7.91 19.58 -7.12
N TYR A 1018 7.00 19.11 -6.27
CA TYR A 1018 5.82 18.38 -6.72
C TYR A 1018 4.82 19.31 -7.43
N GLY A 1019 4.89 19.38 -8.75
CA GLY A 1019 4.15 20.35 -9.55
C GLY A 1019 2.62 20.24 -9.51
N ARG A 1020 2.03 19.18 -8.94
CA ARG A 1020 0.57 19.00 -8.92
C ARG A 1020 -0.16 19.79 -7.83
N ALA A 1021 0.57 20.36 -6.87
CA ALA A 1021 -0.01 21.07 -5.72
C ALA A 1021 0.96 22.10 -5.14
N THR A 1022 0.42 23.10 -4.44
CA THR A 1022 1.19 24.14 -3.74
C THR A 1022 1.58 23.72 -2.32
N LYS A 1023 2.24 22.57 -2.20
CA LYS A 1023 2.72 22.03 -0.93
C LYS A 1023 3.83 21.01 -1.11
N ALA A 1024 4.63 20.81 -0.07
CA ALA A 1024 5.57 19.71 -0.04
C ALA A 1024 4.86 18.36 0.10
N VAL A 1025 5.44 17.32 -0.49
CA VAL A 1025 4.95 15.95 -0.41
C VAL A 1025 5.76 15.12 0.58
N SER A 1026 5.18 14.02 1.05
CA SER A 1026 5.75 13.18 2.10
C SER A 1026 6.85 12.22 1.66
N ILE A 1027 7.01 12.02 0.35
CA ILE A 1027 8.01 11.18 -0.28
C ILE A 1027 8.54 11.96 -1.49
N CYS A 1028 9.81 11.75 -1.84
CA CYS A 1028 10.48 12.50 -2.89
C CYS A 1028 9.68 12.37 -4.21
N PRO A 1029 9.44 13.47 -4.97
CA PRO A 1029 8.62 13.44 -6.18
C PRO A 1029 9.02 12.44 -7.27
N PRO A 1030 10.31 12.09 -7.50
CA PRO A 1030 10.64 11.08 -8.49
C PRO A 1030 9.96 9.74 -8.18
N ALA A 1031 10.12 9.23 -6.95
CA ALA A 1031 9.41 8.03 -6.48
C ALA A 1031 7.89 8.20 -6.55
N TYR A 1032 7.38 9.37 -6.15
CA TYR A 1032 5.94 9.63 -6.18
C TYR A 1032 5.36 9.64 -7.61
N TYR A 1033 6.08 10.22 -8.58
CA TYR A 1033 5.65 10.22 -9.97
C TYR A 1033 5.69 8.81 -10.57
N ALA A 1034 6.70 8.00 -10.24
CA ALA A 1034 6.76 6.59 -10.65
C ALA A 1034 5.54 5.78 -10.16
N ASP A 1035 5.17 5.89 -8.87
CA ASP A 1035 3.96 5.26 -8.30
C ASP A 1035 2.67 5.71 -9.05
N ILE A 1036 2.58 6.98 -9.43
CA ILE A 1036 1.43 7.49 -10.21
C ILE A 1036 1.41 6.88 -11.62
N VAL A 1037 2.58 6.68 -12.25
CA VAL A 1037 2.69 6.02 -13.55
C VAL A 1037 2.26 4.57 -13.45
N CYS A 1038 2.71 3.81 -12.44
CA CYS A 1038 2.25 2.44 -12.20
C CYS A 1038 0.73 2.38 -11.97
N THR A 1039 0.19 3.29 -11.16
CA THR A 1039 -1.25 3.42 -10.92
C THR A 1039 -2.00 3.71 -12.23
N ARG A 1040 -1.44 4.55 -13.11
CA ARG A 1040 -2.02 4.86 -14.41
C ARG A 1040 -1.98 3.66 -15.36
N ALA A 1041 -0.87 2.94 -15.41
CA ALA A 1041 -0.73 1.71 -16.20
C ALA A 1041 -1.77 0.66 -15.79
N ARG A 1042 -2.05 0.53 -14.48
CA ARG A 1042 -3.12 -0.34 -13.99
C ARG A 1042 -4.50 0.11 -14.46
N ALA A 1043 -4.76 1.41 -14.52
CA ALA A 1043 -6.04 1.93 -15.01
C ALA A 1043 -6.31 1.58 -16.49
N TYR A 1044 -5.28 1.28 -17.28
CA TYR A 1044 -5.45 0.78 -18.65
C TYR A 1044 -5.94 -0.66 -18.72
N ARG A 1045 -5.96 -1.36 -17.59
CA ARG A 1045 -6.37 -2.76 -17.44
C ARG A 1045 -7.64 -2.83 -16.60
N PRO A 1046 -8.84 -2.63 -17.18
CA PRO A 1046 -10.12 -2.82 -16.48
C PRO A 1046 -10.20 -4.17 -15.75
N GLU A 1047 -9.61 -5.22 -16.31
CA GLU A 1047 -9.48 -6.55 -15.71
C GLU A 1047 -8.65 -6.58 -14.40
N LEU A 1048 -7.74 -5.61 -14.21
CA LEU A 1048 -6.94 -5.43 -12.99
C LEU A 1048 -7.46 -4.30 -12.10
N ALA A 1049 -8.41 -3.50 -12.58
CA ALA A 1049 -8.85 -2.26 -11.91
C ALA A 1049 -9.55 -2.50 -10.57
N ASP A 1050 -10.03 -3.73 -10.31
CA ASP A 1050 -10.64 -4.12 -9.03
C ASP A 1050 -9.67 -4.75 -8.02
N VAL A 1051 -8.39 -4.89 -8.35
CA VAL A 1051 -7.37 -5.49 -7.48
C VAL A 1051 -6.55 -4.39 -6.79
N SER A 1052 -6.78 -4.20 -5.49
CA SER A 1052 -5.98 -3.31 -4.65
C SER A 1052 -4.69 -3.98 -4.19
N ASP A 1053 -3.59 -3.23 -4.08
CA ASP A 1053 -2.26 -3.69 -3.65
C ASP A 1053 -2.17 -4.18 -2.19
N THR A 1054 -3.29 -4.40 -1.50
CA THR A 1054 -3.27 -4.72 -0.05
C THR A 1054 -4.09 -5.94 0.39
N ASP A 1055 -4.70 -6.72 -0.50
CA ASP A 1055 -5.67 -7.77 -0.11
C ASP A 1055 -5.27 -9.21 -0.49
N SER A 1056 -4.93 -10.07 0.46
CA SER A 1056 -4.63 -11.49 0.20
C SER A 1056 -5.86 -12.43 0.37
N VAL A 1057 -6.06 -13.48 -0.47
CA VAL A 1057 -6.94 -14.69 -0.30
C VAL A 1057 -8.47 -14.50 -0.05
N VAL A 1058 -9.50 -15.13 -0.69
CA VAL A 1058 -9.79 -16.16 -1.74
C VAL A 1058 -11.25 -15.85 -2.23
N THR A 1059 -11.72 -16.06 -3.47
CA THR A 1059 -12.30 -17.31 -4.05
C THR A 1059 -12.52 -17.15 -5.56
N GLY A 1060 -12.31 -18.26 -6.29
CA GLY A 1060 -12.19 -18.32 -7.75
C GLY A 1060 -13.45 -17.98 -8.55
N GLY A 1061 -13.20 -17.34 -9.68
CA GLY A 1061 -14.07 -17.21 -10.85
C GLY A 1061 -13.17 -17.24 -12.10
N ALA A 1062 -13.65 -17.88 -13.16
CA ALA A 1062 -12.88 -18.20 -14.37
C ALA A 1062 -12.26 -16.98 -15.05
N GLY A 1063 -11.00 -17.10 -15.46
CA GLY A 1063 -10.22 -16.03 -16.09
C GLY A 1063 -10.64 -15.78 -17.54
N SER A 1064 -10.80 -14.51 -17.90
CA SER A 1064 -10.77 -14.06 -19.30
C SER A 1064 -9.32 -13.82 -19.72
N SER A 1065 -8.97 -14.16 -20.96
CA SER A 1065 -7.64 -13.97 -21.54
C SER A 1065 -7.16 -12.51 -21.48
N VAL A 1066 -5.89 -12.33 -21.08
CA VAL A 1066 -5.22 -11.02 -20.99
C VAL A 1066 -4.83 -10.57 -22.40
N GLY A 1067 -5.41 -9.46 -22.88
CA GLY A 1067 -5.03 -8.84 -24.16
C GLY A 1067 -3.60 -8.27 -24.15
N GLY A 1068 -3.01 -8.05 -25.34
CA GLY A 1068 -1.62 -7.60 -25.53
C GLY A 1068 -1.22 -6.31 -24.80
N ASN A 1069 0.09 -6.04 -24.77
CA ASN A 1069 0.73 -4.96 -24.00
C ASN A 1069 0.14 -3.58 -24.36
N LYS A 1070 -0.41 -2.84 -23.37
CA LYS A 1070 -1.06 -1.54 -23.59
C LYS A 1070 -0.08 -0.39 -23.39
N GLN A 1071 0.56 0.03 -24.47
CA GLN A 1071 1.52 1.13 -24.47
C GLN A 1071 0.85 2.49 -24.67
N VAL A 1072 1.42 3.54 -24.08
CA VAL A 1072 0.94 4.92 -24.25
C VAL A 1072 1.12 5.35 -25.70
N HIS A 1073 0.15 6.09 -26.22
CA HIS A 1073 0.19 6.58 -27.59
C HIS A 1073 1.43 7.46 -27.84
N GLU A 1074 2.07 7.31 -29.00
CA GLU A 1074 3.30 7.99 -29.42
C GLU A 1074 3.26 9.52 -29.17
N ALA A 1075 2.11 10.16 -29.49
CA ALA A 1075 1.87 11.58 -29.26
C ALA A 1075 2.03 12.05 -27.79
N LEU A 1076 1.88 11.16 -26.82
CA LEU A 1076 1.91 11.48 -25.38
C LEU A 1076 3.13 10.90 -24.65
N LYS A 1077 3.97 10.10 -25.32
CA LYS A 1077 5.06 9.34 -24.67
C LYS A 1077 6.10 10.22 -23.95
N ASP A 1078 6.32 11.43 -24.47
CA ASP A 1078 7.28 12.39 -23.91
C ASP A 1078 6.58 13.51 -23.12
N THR A 1079 5.38 13.22 -22.59
CA THR A 1079 4.59 14.16 -21.80
C THR A 1079 4.30 13.62 -20.40
N MET A 1080 3.81 14.49 -19.51
CA MET A 1080 3.34 14.10 -18.18
C MET A 1080 1.87 13.64 -18.20
N TYR A 1081 1.48 12.74 -19.12
CA TYR A 1081 0.08 12.27 -19.30
C TYR A 1081 -0.54 11.71 -18.00
N TYR A 1082 0.28 11.10 -17.15
CA TYR A 1082 -0.09 10.42 -15.91
C TYR A 1082 -0.51 11.38 -14.77
N ILE A 1083 -0.34 12.69 -14.95
CA ILE A 1083 -0.62 13.72 -13.93
C ILE A 1083 -2.10 13.97 -13.64
#